data_AF-D5RMV9-F1
#
_entry.id   AF-D5RMV9-F1
#
_cell.length_a   1.000
_cell.length_b   1.000
_cell.length_c   1.000
_cell.angle_alpha   90.00
_cell.angle_beta   90.00
_cell.angle_gamma   90.00
#
_symmetry.space_group_name_H-M   'P 1'
#
loop_
_entity.id
_entity.type
_entity.pdbx_description
1 polymer ?
#
loop_
_entity_poly.entity_id
_entity_poly.type
_entity_poly.pdbx_seq_one_letter_code
_entity_poly.pdbx_strand_id
1 'polypeptide(L)'
;MASFNDPLFPGQWQLRPGTGINATPLYDEYSGRGVRIGLVDTPPPNPGLAELQGQIDWAASRVATGHNPADDGDLHGQSVALVLAARAGNGTGGIGAAFGATLVSYGFDSRAHRTVAQEAEMLAFQKEVDISQNSWSRSGESFRDDFSRDEYAAAAMAEAAAVGRGGLGTIFVRSAGNNGGTGDDVNTHSYSNNRWTVLVGATDAQGKVQGFSNPGAALLVVAPATATSYAAPLASATIALMLEANPALGYRDVQSILALSARMTDDGAGWAYNGAAGWNGGGLHVSRRAGFGLIDAQAAVRLAESWRAQSTVANLLSAEAAGEGGLDLPEQGRASQSARIDAALLVERAELTLALEHARLGDLRITLVSPSGTASVLLQRLGLGAYTLADGTLRFTLSSTHFLGEAAAGEWRLVIEDAAPGNGGRLLGWSLQLFGAAPGQDSEHIFTNEYAALAAAMPERQVLRDEAGEDRINAAAVSGPVRIDLSGATESRIAGQRLVIAEGTVIEHALGGDGDDWLGGNAADNHLIGNRGSDTLRGLEGNDILEGGAGDDLLIGDAGDDVLEGGPGADRMLGGAGDDLYRVDDPRDAVIEQEGEGYDTVRASIDYALPAHVERLELLPGARIGAGNALGNVIIGHDGGVRLLGLAGDDVLRGGAGDDVLEGGEGQDRLEGGAGDDRLLGGAGNDLLLGGEGRDWLEGGGGGDRLEGGAGDDHLFGQEGDDILLGGGGRDRLNGGGGADWMEGGAGDDVYWVDHPGDRVVERAGEGHDRVVASIDYTLPEHVEELLLEGLARRGTGNALGNLIDGNALDNWLQGGAGDDWLEGGGGDDRLEGGHGNDFLKGGSGADVMLGGFGNDTYSVNDPRDIVVEHIHQGFDTVRSWIEDYALPDWVEVLELWGHVARNGTGNASHNRITGNALDNRLAGGAGNDMLYGMAGDDWLEGGEGDDWLIGGSGHDVLDGGAGFDRMHGGPGNDIYWLRDPRDRILEFEGNGYDTVFAFVDTQLPAHVEALVLLGEAPLKGTGNRLDNRIIGHDAGSRLWGMGGDDVLIGGAGQDQLRGGEGDDWLEGGAGDDELAGGAGADRFVFGRHFGQDRLLDFNPEEGDRLLLQGWSQAEWAAALAGAQGQGGGLLLDLGEGTLWLRGFEAAWLGRDLALFG
;
A
#
# COMPACT_ATOMS: atom_id res chain seq x y z
N MET A 1 -17.41 -10.11 -37.40
CA MET A 1 -16.50 -10.26 -38.57
C MET A 1 -15.78 -8.97 -38.85
N ALA A 2 -14.46 -9.01 -38.66
CA ALA A 2 -13.52 -7.95 -38.93
C ALA A 2 -13.69 -7.39 -40.34
N SER A 3 -13.81 -6.06 -40.45
CA SER A 3 -13.84 -5.36 -41.71
C SER A 3 -12.46 -4.79 -42.02
N PHE A 4 -11.83 -5.27 -43.09
CA PHE A 4 -10.54 -4.77 -43.57
C PHE A 4 -10.73 -3.75 -44.70
N ASN A 5 -9.91 -2.69 -44.71
CA ASN A 5 -9.98 -1.63 -45.73
C ASN A 5 -9.10 -1.92 -46.97
N ASP A 6 -8.42 -3.06 -47.01
CA ASP A 6 -7.47 -3.44 -48.05
C ASP A 6 -8.19 -3.81 -49.37
N PRO A 7 -7.85 -3.17 -50.50
CA PRO A 7 -8.66 -3.23 -51.72
C PRO A 7 -8.70 -4.60 -52.41
N LEU A 8 -7.73 -5.48 -52.18
CA LEU A 8 -7.69 -6.83 -52.77
C LEU A 8 -8.34 -7.90 -51.88
N PHE A 9 -8.59 -7.64 -50.59
CA PHE A 9 -9.22 -8.60 -49.67
C PHE A 9 -10.56 -9.16 -50.14
N PRO A 10 -11.48 -8.36 -50.74
CA PRO A 10 -12.71 -8.90 -51.32
C PRO A 10 -12.48 -10.02 -52.34
N GLY A 11 -11.36 -9.99 -53.07
CA GLY A 11 -10.98 -10.97 -54.08
C GLY A 11 -10.22 -12.20 -53.56
N GLN A 12 -9.80 -12.21 -52.29
CA GLN A 12 -9.03 -13.31 -51.69
C GLN A 12 -9.95 -14.48 -51.28
N TRP A 13 -10.54 -15.15 -52.27
CA TRP A 13 -11.42 -16.29 -52.08
C TRP A 13 -10.75 -17.43 -51.31
N GLN A 14 -9.42 -17.57 -51.43
CA GLN A 14 -8.65 -18.62 -50.76
C GLN A 14 -8.74 -18.57 -49.23
N LEU A 15 -9.11 -17.43 -48.62
CA LEU A 15 -9.26 -17.27 -47.17
C LEU A 15 -10.67 -17.57 -46.67
N ARG A 16 -11.66 -17.69 -47.58
CA ARG A 16 -13.08 -17.75 -47.26
C ARG A 16 -13.57 -19.19 -47.02
N PRO A 17 -14.77 -19.39 -46.42
CA PRO A 17 -15.41 -20.70 -46.33
C PRO A 17 -15.69 -21.30 -47.73
N GLY A 18 -15.96 -22.60 -47.78
CA GLY A 18 -16.22 -23.32 -49.04
C GLY A 18 -14.93 -23.89 -49.63
N THR A 19 -14.50 -23.44 -50.81
CA THR A 19 -13.29 -23.97 -51.47
C THR A 19 -11.97 -23.32 -51.02
N GLY A 20 -12.04 -22.29 -50.16
CA GLY A 20 -10.90 -21.70 -49.47
C GLY A 20 -10.49 -22.46 -48.21
N ILE A 21 -9.50 -21.95 -47.46
CA ILE A 21 -9.05 -22.52 -46.18
C ILE A 21 -9.96 -22.18 -45.00
N ASN A 22 -11.06 -21.43 -45.18
CA ASN A 22 -11.98 -21.08 -44.09
C ASN A 22 -11.33 -20.34 -42.89
N ALA A 23 -10.48 -19.34 -43.16
CA ALA A 23 -9.80 -18.57 -42.10
C ALA A 23 -10.58 -17.32 -41.66
N THR A 24 -11.44 -16.76 -42.53
CA THR A 24 -12.14 -15.50 -42.21
C THR A 24 -13.00 -15.49 -40.94
N PRO A 25 -13.65 -16.60 -40.51
CA PRO A 25 -14.39 -16.60 -39.24
C PRO A 25 -13.51 -16.38 -38.01
N LEU A 26 -12.22 -16.73 -38.10
CA LEU A 26 -11.28 -16.67 -36.97
C LEU A 26 -10.70 -15.28 -36.72
N TYR A 27 -10.75 -14.37 -37.69
CA TYR A 27 -9.99 -13.11 -37.62
C TYR A 27 -10.49 -12.10 -36.58
N ASP A 28 -11.62 -12.38 -35.93
CA ASP A 28 -12.05 -11.63 -34.74
C ASP A 28 -11.27 -12.06 -33.49
N GLU A 29 -10.73 -13.28 -33.46
CA GLU A 29 -10.06 -13.90 -32.31
C GLU A 29 -8.55 -14.14 -32.55
N TYR A 30 -8.17 -14.58 -33.75
CA TYR A 30 -6.82 -15.03 -34.08
C TYR A 30 -6.31 -14.41 -35.39
N SER A 31 -5.03 -14.04 -35.41
CA SER A 31 -4.36 -13.41 -36.56
C SER A 31 -2.97 -13.99 -36.86
N GLY A 32 -2.49 -14.93 -36.05
CA GLY A 32 -1.14 -15.49 -36.01
C GLY A 32 -0.21 -14.75 -35.04
N ARG A 33 -0.76 -13.93 -34.13
CA ARG A 33 0.05 -13.07 -33.27
C ARG A 33 0.95 -13.88 -32.35
N GLY A 34 2.19 -13.39 -32.17
CA GLY A 34 3.17 -14.04 -31.29
C GLY A 34 3.91 -15.22 -31.93
N VAL A 35 3.47 -15.69 -33.10
CA VAL A 35 4.11 -16.79 -33.84
C VAL A 35 5.18 -16.25 -34.80
N ARG A 36 6.34 -16.90 -34.81
CA ARG A 36 7.46 -16.58 -35.70
C ARG A 36 7.60 -17.61 -36.82
N ILE A 37 7.56 -17.15 -38.06
CA ILE A 37 7.63 -18.00 -39.26
C ILE A 37 8.91 -17.72 -40.05
N GLY A 38 9.80 -18.71 -40.12
CA GLY A 38 11.02 -18.67 -40.92
C GLY A 38 10.74 -18.99 -42.38
N LEU A 39 10.85 -18.00 -43.25
CA LEU A 39 10.75 -18.12 -44.70
C LEU A 39 12.09 -18.57 -45.27
N VAL A 40 12.24 -19.87 -45.51
CA VAL A 40 13.40 -20.46 -46.16
C VAL A 40 13.13 -20.48 -47.67
N ASP A 41 13.53 -19.43 -48.40
CA ASP A 41 13.18 -19.25 -49.81
C ASP A 41 14.21 -18.39 -50.59
N THR A 42 13.95 -18.13 -51.87
CA THR A 42 14.81 -17.39 -52.80
C THR A 42 14.09 -16.16 -53.37
N PRO A 43 14.82 -15.04 -53.50
CA PRO A 43 15.67 -14.37 -52.51
C PRO A 43 14.81 -13.74 -51.38
N PRO A 44 15.41 -13.08 -50.37
CA PRO A 44 14.66 -12.36 -49.33
C PRO A 44 13.64 -11.34 -49.87
N PRO A 45 12.50 -11.13 -49.20
CA PRO A 45 11.52 -10.11 -49.60
C PRO A 45 12.10 -8.69 -49.66
N ASN A 46 11.52 -7.82 -50.50
CA ASN A 46 11.92 -6.41 -50.54
C ASN A 46 11.53 -5.68 -49.23
N PRO A 47 12.48 -5.11 -48.47
CA PRO A 47 12.19 -4.43 -47.20
C PRO A 47 11.37 -3.14 -47.35
N GLY A 48 11.27 -2.58 -48.56
CA GLY A 48 10.51 -1.36 -48.84
C GLY A 48 9.02 -1.57 -49.18
N LEU A 49 8.50 -2.80 -49.14
CA LEU A 49 7.12 -3.09 -49.53
C LEU A 49 6.15 -2.74 -48.39
N ALA A 50 5.15 -1.88 -48.67
CA ALA A 50 4.20 -1.39 -47.68
C ALA A 50 3.41 -2.51 -46.96
N GLU A 51 3.05 -3.56 -47.69
CA GLU A 51 2.35 -4.74 -47.16
C GLU A 51 3.20 -5.57 -46.19
N LEU A 52 4.53 -5.49 -46.25
CA LEU A 52 5.43 -6.26 -45.35
C LEU A 52 6.11 -5.37 -44.30
N GLN A 53 5.77 -4.08 -44.26
CA GLN A 53 6.38 -3.15 -43.32
C GLN A 53 5.97 -3.49 -41.88
N GLY A 54 6.96 -3.84 -41.06
CA GLY A 54 6.77 -4.27 -39.68
C GLY A 54 6.41 -5.75 -39.52
N GLN A 55 6.29 -6.51 -40.62
CA GLN A 55 5.97 -7.94 -40.61
C GLN A 55 7.21 -8.83 -40.58
N ILE A 56 8.37 -8.34 -41.03
CA ILE A 56 9.63 -9.10 -41.09
C ILE A 56 10.60 -8.60 -40.02
N ASP A 57 11.09 -9.53 -39.19
CA ASP A 57 12.24 -9.32 -38.31
C ASP A 57 13.53 -9.46 -39.11
N TRP A 58 14.01 -8.32 -39.59
CA TRP A 58 15.26 -8.22 -40.35
C TRP A 58 16.51 -8.52 -39.52
N ALA A 59 16.43 -8.41 -38.19
CA ALA A 59 17.59 -8.68 -37.32
C ALA A 59 17.83 -10.19 -37.16
N ALA A 60 16.77 -10.99 -37.14
CA ALA A 60 16.83 -12.45 -37.15
C ALA A 60 17.06 -13.03 -38.56
N SER A 61 16.84 -12.24 -39.62
CA SER A 61 16.95 -12.71 -41.01
C SER A 61 18.41 -12.97 -41.43
N ARG A 62 18.61 -13.96 -42.31
CA ARG A 62 19.91 -14.41 -42.83
C ARG A 62 19.87 -14.56 -44.36
N VAL A 63 21.04 -14.48 -44.97
CA VAL A 63 21.27 -14.84 -46.38
C VAL A 63 22.43 -15.82 -46.43
N ALA A 64 22.30 -16.88 -47.22
CA ALA A 64 23.27 -17.96 -47.31
C ALA A 64 24.64 -17.47 -47.79
N THR A 65 25.69 -18.13 -47.30
CA THR A 65 27.06 -17.84 -47.68
C THR A 65 27.25 -18.09 -49.17
N GLY A 66 27.80 -17.09 -49.87
CA GLY A 66 28.03 -17.16 -51.32
C GLY A 66 26.81 -16.84 -52.19
N HIS A 67 25.73 -16.29 -51.61
CA HIS A 67 24.57 -15.76 -52.35
C HIS A 67 24.98 -14.85 -53.52
N ASN A 68 24.34 -15.05 -54.66
CA ASN A 68 24.54 -14.36 -55.91
C ASN A 68 23.54 -13.19 -56.04
N PRO A 69 24.01 -11.92 -56.02
CA PRO A 69 23.13 -10.76 -56.15
C PRO A 69 22.31 -10.71 -57.46
N ALA A 70 22.68 -11.50 -58.48
CA ALA A 70 21.89 -11.62 -59.71
C ALA A 70 20.53 -12.28 -59.49
N ASP A 71 20.35 -13.02 -58.39
CA ASP A 71 19.10 -13.69 -58.04
C ASP A 71 18.10 -12.78 -57.30
N ASP A 72 18.52 -11.58 -56.85
CA ASP A 72 17.69 -10.59 -56.14
C ASP A 72 16.48 -10.08 -56.96
N GLY A 73 16.42 -10.38 -58.26
CA GLY A 73 15.30 -10.06 -59.15
C GLY A 73 14.18 -11.10 -59.17
N ASP A 74 14.38 -12.27 -58.57
CA ASP A 74 13.31 -13.25 -58.35
C ASP A 74 12.40 -12.77 -57.19
N LEU A 75 11.09 -12.89 -57.36
CA LEU A 75 10.09 -12.38 -56.41
C LEU A 75 9.34 -13.51 -55.68
N HIS A 76 9.84 -14.74 -55.79
CA HIS A 76 9.18 -15.91 -55.21
C HIS A 76 9.04 -15.78 -53.68
N GLY A 77 10.14 -15.60 -52.95
CA GLY A 77 10.12 -15.40 -51.49
C GLY A 77 9.23 -14.22 -51.06
N GLN A 78 9.28 -13.09 -51.77
CA GLN A 78 8.40 -11.94 -51.52
C GLN A 78 6.92 -12.29 -51.68
N SER A 79 6.56 -13.02 -52.74
CA SER A 79 5.17 -13.41 -53.00
C SER A 79 4.64 -14.37 -51.95
N VAL A 80 5.48 -15.28 -51.47
CA VAL A 80 5.16 -16.19 -50.36
C VAL A 80 4.92 -15.40 -49.06
N ALA A 81 5.78 -14.43 -48.76
CA ALA A 81 5.62 -13.55 -47.60
C ALA A 81 4.28 -12.79 -47.62
N LEU A 82 3.86 -12.29 -48.80
CA LEU A 82 2.58 -11.58 -48.96
C LEU A 82 1.37 -12.50 -48.70
N VAL A 83 1.38 -13.72 -49.23
CA VAL A 83 0.31 -14.70 -48.99
C VAL A 83 0.20 -15.04 -47.49
N LEU A 84 1.35 -15.13 -46.83
CA LEU A 84 1.46 -15.55 -45.45
C LEU A 84 1.07 -14.45 -44.46
N ALA A 85 1.73 -13.29 -44.50
CA ALA A 85 1.64 -12.27 -43.45
C ALA A 85 1.64 -10.83 -44.00
N ALA A 86 1.06 -10.57 -45.19
CA ALA A 86 0.77 -9.18 -45.58
C ALA A 86 -0.08 -8.48 -44.52
N ARG A 87 0.32 -7.27 -44.14
CA ARG A 87 -0.30 -6.47 -43.08
C ARG A 87 -1.76 -6.16 -43.42
N ALA A 88 -2.67 -6.45 -42.51
CA ALA A 88 -4.07 -6.08 -42.62
C ALA A 88 -4.34 -4.62 -42.21
N GLY A 89 -5.38 -4.02 -42.80
CA GLY A 89 -5.90 -2.71 -42.45
C GLY A 89 -5.03 -1.52 -42.89
N ASN A 90 -4.07 -1.73 -43.80
CA ASN A 90 -3.13 -0.67 -44.21
C ASN A 90 -3.58 0.09 -45.47
N GLY A 91 -4.70 -0.31 -46.09
CA GLY A 91 -5.29 0.35 -47.25
C GLY A 91 -4.56 0.08 -48.56
N THR A 92 -3.69 -0.93 -48.62
CA THR A 92 -2.91 -1.31 -49.82
C THR A 92 -2.96 -2.81 -50.04
N GLY A 93 -3.02 -3.23 -51.30
CA GLY A 93 -2.95 -4.66 -51.64
C GLY A 93 -4.02 -5.52 -50.95
N GLY A 94 -3.62 -6.70 -50.44
CA GLY A 94 -4.49 -7.62 -49.71
C GLY A 94 -3.95 -7.92 -48.31
N ILE A 95 -4.55 -8.89 -47.62
CA ILE A 95 -4.09 -9.33 -46.29
C ILE A 95 -3.43 -10.71 -46.37
N GLY A 96 -2.47 -10.97 -45.49
CA GLY A 96 -1.91 -12.29 -45.27
C GLY A 96 -2.91 -13.19 -44.55
N ALA A 97 -2.80 -14.50 -44.73
CA ALA A 97 -3.63 -15.46 -44.01
C ALA A 97 -3.34 -15.50 -42.49
N ALA A 98 -2.15 -15.07 -42.07
CA ALA A 98 -1.74 -14.87 -40.69
C ALA A 98 -1.06 -13.49 -40.57
N PHE A 99 -1.84 -12.43 -40.79
CA PHE A 99 -1.35 -11.04 -40.85
C PHE A 99 -0.81 -10.48 -39.52
N GLY A 100 -0.95 -11.20 -38.41
CA GLY A 100 -0.35 -10.90 -37.11
C GLY A 100 0.97 -11.63 -36.81
N ALA A 101 1.36 -12.60 -37.64
CA ALA A 101 2.58 -13.38 -37.46
C ALA A 101 3.84 -12.60 -37.83
N THR A 102 4.96 -12.87 -37.15
CA THR A 102 6.25 -12.27 -37.47
C THR A 102 7.05 -13.18 -38.40
N LEU A 103 7.50 -12.65 -39.53
CA LEU A 103 8.34 -13.38 -40.47
C LEU A 103 9.83 -13.20 -40.17
N VAL A 104 10.62 -14.24 -40.44
CA VAL A 104 12.09 -14.17 -40.50
C VAL A 104 12.52 -14.72 -41.85
N SER A 105 13.35 -13.99 -42.60
CA SER A 105 13.79 -14.42 -43.92
C SER A 105 15.12 -15.19 -43.85
N TYR A 106 15.16 -16.40 -44.38
CA TYR A 106 16.37 -17.21 -44.58
C TYR A 106 16.59 -17.43 -46.07
N GLY A 107 17.31 -16.49 -46.69
CA GLY A 107 17.46 -16.40 -48.15
C GLY A 107 18.59 -17.25 -48.72
N PHE A 108 18.36 -17.88 -49.87
CA PHE A 108 19.41 -18.50 -50.69
C PHE A 108 19.14 -18.23 -52.18
N ASP A 109 20.06 -18.66 -53.04
CA ASP A 109 20.02 -18.43 -54.49
C ASP A 109 18.84 -19.10 -55.22
N SER A 110 18.52 -18.58 -56.40
CA SER A 110 17.46 -19.13 -57.25
C SER A 110 17.82 -20.54 -57.73
N ARG A 111 16.84 -21.32 -58.19
CA ARG A 111 17.06 -22.72 -58.63
C ARG A 111 18.22 -22.88 -59.63
N ALA A 112 18.53 -21.86 -60.42
CA ALA A 112 19.63 -21.91 -61.40
C ALA A 112 21.03 -21.89 -60.77
N HIS A 113 21.18 -21.33 -59.57
CA HIS A 113 22.47 -21.12 -58.90
C HIS A 113 22.55 -21.75 -57.50
N ARG A 114 21.41 -22.17 -56.94
CA ARG A 114 21.30 -22.81 -55.62
C ARG A 114 22.20 -24.03 -55.46
N THR A 115 22.90 -24.08 -54.35
CA THR A 115 23.71 -25.24 -53.94
C THR A 115 23.10 -25.98 -52.75
N VAL A 116 23.42 -27.27 -52.60
CA VAL A 116 23.01 -28.07 -51.43
C VAL A 116 23.55 -27.45 -50.13
N ALA A 117 24.76 -26.86 -50.17
CA ALA A 117 25.37 -26.21 -49.01
C ALA A 117 24.57 -25.01 -48.52
N GLN A 118 24.05 -24.17 -49.43
CA GLN A 118 23.19 -23.03 -49.07
C GLN A 118 21.85 -23.50 -48.48
N GLU A 119 21.25 -24.56 -49.06
CA GLU A 119 20.03 -25.17 -48.50
C GLU A 119 20.27 -25.65 -47.06
N ALA A 120 21.36 -26.39 -46.83
CA ALA A 120 21.70 -26.92 -45.52
C ALA A 120 22.04 -25.82 -44.50
N GLU A 121 22.70 -24.75 -44.93
CA GLU A 121 22.99 -23.57 -44.10
C GLU A 121 21.72 -22.88 -43.63
N MET A 122 20.77 -22.60 -44.53
CA MET A 122 19.52 -21.93 -44.17
C MET A 122 18.60 -22.83 -43.33
N LEU A 123 18.56 -24.12 -43.64
CA LEU A 123 17.83 -25.09 -42.81
C LEU A 123 18.42 -25.24 -41.41
N ALA A 124 19.70 -24.90 -41.16
CA ALA A 124 20.25 -24.95 -39.79
C ALA A 124 19.62 -23.91 -38.84
N PHE A 125 19.08 -22.80 -39.37
CA PHE A 125 18.46 -21.73 -38.58
C PHE A 125 16.98 -21.98 -38.28
N GLN A 126 16.36 -23.00 -38.87
CA GLN A 126 14.94 -23.27 -38.68
C GLN A 126 14.55 -23.58 -37.22
N LYS A 127 15.49 -24.01 -36.37
CA LYS A 127 15.25 -24.20 -34.92
C LYS A 127 14.94 -22.90 -34.16
N GLU A 128 15.21 -21.73 -34.77
CA GLU A 128 15.04 -20.40 -34.17
C GLU A 128 13.63 -19.83 -34.39
N VAL A 129 12.77 -20.56 -35.10
CA VAL A 129 11.41 -20.16 -35.46
C VAL A 129 10.39 -21.23 -35.06
N ASP A 130 9.13 -20.82 -34.94
CA ASP A 130 8.03 -21.75 -34.64
C ASP A 130 7.69 -22.61 -35.85
N ILE A 131 7.58 -21.96 -37.01
CA ILE A 131 7.21 -22.58 -38.27
C ILE A 131 8.33 -22.33 -39.29
N SER A 132 8.87 -23.40 -39.88
CA SER A 132 9.78 -23.33 -41.01
C SER A 132 9.02 -23.48 -42.31
N GLN A 133 8.79 -22.37 -42.98
CA GLN A 133 8.09 -22.29 -44.26
C GLN A 133 9.08 -22.52 -45.40
N ASN A 134 8.83 -23.57 -46.19
CA ASN A 134 9.68 -23.97 -47.31
C ASN A 134 8.83 -24.09 -48.59
N SER A 135 8.59 -22.98 -49.29
CA SER A 135 7.79 -22.95 -50.53
C SER A 135 8.47 -23.54 -51.77
N TRP A 136 9.56 -24.30 -51.59
CA TRP A 136 10.33 -24.96 -52.64
C TRP A 136 10.46 -26.47 -52.39
N SER A 137 10.67 -27.21 -53.47
CA SER A 137 11.01 -28.63 -53.43
C SER A 137 12.05 -28.97 -54.51
N ARG A 138 12.58 -30.19 -54.49
CA ARG A 138 13.47 -30.73 -55.55
C ARG A 138 12.72 -31.50 -56.63
N SER A 139 11.43 -31.20 -56.80
CA SER A 139 10.55 -31.70 -57.86
C SER A 139 11.25 -31.73 -59.23
N GLY A 140 11.23 -32.90 -59.88
CA GLY A 140 11.94 -33.21 -61.12
C GLY A 140 13.35 -33.79 -60.96
N GLU A 141 13.85 -33.95 -59.73
CA GLU A 141 15.18 -34.50 -59.41
C GLU A 141 15.09 -35.83 -58.63
N SER A 142 14.18 -36.71 -59.03
CA SER A 142 13.82 -37.92 -58.24
C SER A 142 15.06 -38.72 -57.78
N PHE A 143 15.09 -39.07 -56.49
CA PHE A 143 16.14 -39.82 -55.78
C PHE A 143 17.51 -39.13 -55.66
N ARG A 144 17.64 -37.84 -55.98
CA ARG A 144 18.93 -37.14 -55.86
C ARG A 144 19.18 -36.58 -54.46
N ASP A 145 18.13 -36.13 -53.79
CA ASP A 145 18.14 -35.62 -52.43
C ASP A 145 17.86 -36.73 -51.42
N ASP A 146 18.94 -37.35 -50.95
CA ASP A 146 18.93 -38.53 -50.09
C ASP A 146 19.57 -38.21 -48.74
N PHE A 147 18.80 -38.33 -47.66
CA PHE A 147 19.27 -38.12 -46.28
C PHE A 147 20.33 -39.13 -45.81
N SER A 148 20.59 -40.21 -46.55
CA SER A 148 21.74 -41.08 -46.29
C SER A 148 23.09 -40.46 -46.68
N ARG A 149 23.08 -39.36 -47.44
CA ARG A 149 24.28 -38.65 -47.89
C ARG A 149 24.53 -37.43 -47.00
N ASP A 150 25.75 -37.31 -46.48
CA ASP A 150 26.18 -36.28 -45.52
C ASP A 150 25.93 -34.82 -45.97
N GLU A 151 25.80 -34.57 -47.27
CA GLU A 151 25.58 -33.23 -47.82
C GLU A 151 24.16 -32.67 -47.56
N TYR A 152 23.18 -33.51 -47.19
CA TYR A 152 21.79 -33.09 -46.98
C TYR A 152 21.43 -32.82 -45.51
N ALA A 153 20.50 -31.90 -45.27
CA ALA A 153 20.24 -31.30 -43.96
C ALA A 153 19.39 -32.15 -42.98
N ALA A 154 19.48 -33.48 -43.02
CA ALA A 154 18.68 -34.36 -42.16
C ALA A 154 18.89 -34.06 -40.66
N ALA A 155 20.16 -33.82 -40.27
CA ALA A 155 20.52 -33.50 -38.90
C ALA A 155 19.90 -32.18 -38.41
N ALA A 156 19.87 -31.14 -39.26
CA ALA A 156 19.29 -29.86 -38.92
C ALA A 156 17.76 -29.94 -38.72
N MET A 157 17.07 -30.75 -39.53
CA MET A 157 15.62 -30.99 -39.37
C MET A 157 15.33 -31.80 -38.11
N ALA A 158 16.11 -32.85 -37.86
CA ALA A 158 15.98 -33.64 -36.63
C ALA A 158 16.26 -32.80 -35.37
N GLU A 159 17.30 -31.95 -35.38
CA GLU A 159 17.61 -31.04 -34.29
C GLU A 159 16.47 -30.06 -34.04
N ALA A 160 16.00 -29.36 -35.07
CA ALA A 160 14.92 -28.38 -34.94
C ALA A 160 13.59 -29.02 -34.50
N ALA A 161 13.30 -30.26 -34.93
CA ALA A 161 12.14 -31.00 -34.42
C ALA A 161 12.27 -31.36 -32.94
N ALA A 162 13.50 -31.55 -32.44
CA ALA A 162 13.76 -31.95 -31.05
C ALA A 162 13.88 -30.77 -30.08
N VAL A 163 14.48 -29.65 -30.50
CA VAL A 163 14.80 -28.51 -29.61
C VAL A 163 14.08 -27.21 -29.95
N GLY A 164 13.51 -27.10 -31.17
CA GLY A 164 12.75 -25.92 -31.56
C GLY A 164 11.57 -25.69 -30.62
N ARG A 165 11.15 -24.43 -30.47
CA ARG A 165 10.01 -24.04 -29.62
C ARG A 165 10.09 -24.59 -28.18
N GLY A 166 11.29 -24.57 -27.59
CA GLY A 166 11.49 -25.07 -26.22
C GLY A 166 11.33 -26.58 -26.05
N GLY A 167 11.43 -27.36 -27.14
CA GLY A 167 11.24 -28.82 -27.13
C GLY A 167 9.90 -29.28 -27.71
N LEU A 168 8.98 -28.36 -28.01
CA LEU A 168 7.73 -28.67 -28.74
C LEU A 168 7.98 -29.06 -30.21
N GLY A 169 9.14 -28.63 -30.74
CA GLY A 169 9.61 -28.91 -32.10
C GLY A 169 9.15 -27.86 -33.10
N THR A 170 10.08 -27.37 -33.93
CA THR A 170 9.74 -26.53 -35.08
C THR A 170 8.87 -27.30 -36.06
N ILE A 171 7.85 -26.64 -36.62
CA ILE A 171 6.93 -27.24 -37.59
C ILE A 171 7.42 -26.94 -39.00
N PHE A 172 7.80 -27.96 -39.76
CA PHE A 172 8.28 -27.79 -41.14
C PHE A 172 7.12 -27.88 -42.11
N VAL A 173 6.89 -26.84 -42.89
CA VAL A 173 5.87 -26.82 -43.94
C VAL A 173 6.55 -26.73 -45.28
N ARG A 174 6.25 -27.66 -46.20
CA ARG A 174 6.86 -27.70 -47.53
C ARG A 174 5.85 -27.87 -48.65
N SER A 175 6.14 -27.30 -49.81
CA SER A 175 5.34 -27.52 -51.02
C SER A 175 5.58 -28.92 -51.62
N ALA A 176 4.52 -29.56 -52.10
CA ALA A 176 4.58 -30.90 -52.70
C ALA A 176 5.43 -30.95 -53.98
N GLY A 177 5.52 -29.84 -54.73
CA GLY A 177 6.17 -29.80 -56.04
C GLY A 177 5.17 -29.70 -57.20
N ASN A 178 5.65 -29.21 -58.33
CA ASN A 178 4.82 -28.78 -59.48
C ASN A 178 5.05 -29.64 -60.75
N ASN A 179 5.59 -30.86 -60.62
CA ASN A 179 5.91 -31.77 -61.73
C ASN A 179 4.98 -33.00 -61.82
N GLY A 180 3.81 -32.98 -61.19
CA GLY A 180 2.87 -34.12 -61.17
C GLY A 180 2.44 -34.54 -62.58
N GLY A 181 2.29 -33.57 -63.50
CA GLY A 181 1.95 -33.82 -64.90
C GLY A 181 3.04 -34.55 -65.69
N THR A 182 4.28 -34.57 -65.20
CA THR A 182 5.39 -35.35 -65.79
C THR A 182 5.58 -36.73 -65.16
N GLY A 183 4.71 -37.10 -64.20
CA GLY A 183 4.77 -38.37 -63.47
C GLY A 183 5.82 -38.40 -62.37
N ASP A 184 6.11 -37.25 -61.76
CA ASP A 184 6.94 -37.15 -60.56
C ASP A 184 6.13 -37.52 -59.29
N ASP A 185 6.82 -37.84 -58.19
CA ASP A 185 6.20 -38.35 -56.96
C ASP A 185 6.91 -37.76 -55.73
N VAL A 186 6.13 -37.28 -54.75
CA VAL A 186 6.69 -36.66 -53.54
C VAL A 186 7.58 -37.60 -52.74
N ASN A 187 7.32 -38.91 -52.84
CA ASN A 187 8.08 -39.94 -52.15
C ASN A 187 9.50 -40.14 -52.71
N THR A 188 9.90 -39.41 -53.76
CA THR A 188 11.24 -39.48 -54.34
C THR A 188 12.20 -38.39 -53.86
N HIS A 189 11.79 -37.59 -52.86
CA HIS A 189 12.53 -36.43 -52.34
C HIS A 189 12.61 -36.44 -50.81
N SER A 190 13.81 -36.53 -50.23
CA SER A 190 13.95 -36.67 -48.76
C SER A 190 13.49 -35.43 -47.98
N TYR A 191 13.59 -34.23 -48.55
CA TYR A 191 13.07 -33.01 -47.90
C TYR A 191 11.54 -33.01 -47.78
N SER A 192 10.85 -33.67 -48.70
CA SER A 192 9.38 -33.76 -48.73
C SER A 192 8.86 -35.01 -48.02
N ASN A 193 9.59 -36.12 -48.13
CA ASN A 193 9.16 -37.43 -47.68
C ASN A 193 9.90 -37.85 -46.40
N ASN A 194 9.52 -37.24 -45.29
CA ASN A 194 10.02 -37.57 -43.96
C ASN A 194 8.95 -37.30 -42.90
N ARG A 195 9.15 -37.81 -41.68
CA ARG A 195 8.22 -37.66 -40.55
C ARG A 195 7.99 -36.23 -40.04
N TRP A 196 8.93 -35.30 -40.26
CA TRP A 196 8.86 -33.96 -39.68
C TRP A 196 8.05 -32.99 -40.54
N THR A 197 8.01 -33.21 -41.85
CA THR A 197 7.42 -32.28 -42.82
C THR A 197 5.89 -32.43 -42.92
N VAL A 198 5.19 -31.30 -42.74
CA VAL A 198 3.83 -31.05 -43.26
C VAL A 198 3.95 -30.76 -44.75
N LEU A 199 3.60 -31.73 -45.59
CA LEU A 199 3.70 -31.61 -47.04
C LEU A 199 2.36 -31.18 -47.63
N VAL A 200 2.39 -30.12 -48.46
CA VAL A 200 1.19 -29.40 -48.91
C VAL A 200 1.08 -29.39 -50.44
N GLY A 201 0.00 -29.98 -50.96
CA GLY A 201 -0.36 -29.92 -52.39
C GLY A 201 -1.33 -28.78 -52.71
N ALA A 202 -1.82 -28.69 -53.96
CA ALA A 202 -2.63 -27.56 -54.42
C ALA A 202 -3.99 -27.94 -55.02
N THR A 203 -5.02 -27.14 -54.70
CA THR A 203 -6.33 -27.14 -55.35
C THR A 203 -6.60 -25.82 -56.09
N ASP A 204 -7.55 -25.80 -57.03
CA ASP A 204 -8.04 -24.56 -57.65
C ASP A 204 -9.24 -23.95 -56.90
N ALA A 205 -9.79 -22.87 -57.45
CA ALA A 205 -10.96 -22.17 -56.93
C ALA A 205 -12.25 -23.01 -56.86
N GLN A 206 -12.28 -24.16 -57.53
CA GLN A 206 -13.39 -25.11 -57.47
C GLN A 206 -13.11 -26.25 -56.47
N GLY A 207 -11.99 -26.19 -55.75
CA GLY A 207 -11.56 -27.24 -54.83
C GLY A 207 -10.91 -28.44 -55.52
N LYS A 208 -10.65 -28.39 -56.83
CA LYS A 208 -10.12 -29.54 -57.57
C LYS A 208 -8.61 -29.65 -57.45
N VAL A 209 -8.12 -30.85 -57.15
CA VAL A 209 -6.67 -31.12 -57.05
C VAL A 209 -5.98 -30.91 -58.40
N GLN A 210 -4.97 -30.05 -58.40
CA GLN A 210 -4.29 -29.63 -59.63
C GLN A 210 -3.37 -30.71 -60.18
N GLY A 211 -3.33 -30.85 -61.51
CA GLY A 211 -2.52 -31.86 -62.19
C GLY A 211 -1.00 -31.63 -62.09
N PHE A 212 -0.57 -30.39 -61.84
CA PHE A 212 0.83 -30.09 -61.57
C PHE A 212 1.26 -30.52 -60.17
N SER A 213 0.35 -30.64 -59.20
CA SER A 213 0.68 -31.01 -57.82
C SER A 213 1.21 -32.44 -57.79
N ASN A 214 2.44 -32.63 -57.31
CA ASN A 214 3.03 -33.97 -57.18
C ASN A 214 2.16 -34.83 -56.25
N PRO A 215 1.73 -36.03 -56.67
CA PRO A 215 1.08 -36.99 -55.78
C PRO A 215 2.13 -37.78 -54.98
N GLY A 216 1.67 -38.48 -53.94
CA GLY A 216 2.42 -39.52 -53.25
C GLY A 216 1.92 -39.74 -51.83
N ALA A 217 2.50 -40.73 -51.14
CA ALA A 217 1.97 -41.23 -49.89
C ALA A 217 2.38 -40.40 -48.66
N ALA A 218 3.37 -39.51 -48.79
CA ALA A 218 3.80 -38.60 -47.73
C ALA A 218 3.04 -37.25 -47.69
N LEU A 219 2.16 -37.00 -48.67
CA LEU A 219 1.32 -35.81 -48.71
C LEU A 219 0.39 -35.79 -47.49
N LEU A 220 0.36 -34.67 -46.75
CA LEU A 220 -0.50 -34.54 -45.57
C LEU A 220 -1.82 -33.85 -45.94
N VAL A 221 -1.76 -32.69 -46.58
CA VAL A 221 -2.95 -31.88 -46.90
C VAL A 221 -2.77 -31.13 -48.22
N VAL A 222 -3.83 -30.49 -48.70
CA VAL A 222 -3.79 -29.55 -49.82
C VAL A 222 -4.39 -28.21 -49.44
N ALA A 223 -3.94 -27.14 -50.10
CA ALA A 223 -4.47 -25.80 -49.91
C ALA A 223 -4.77 -25.13 -51.27
N PRO A 224 -5.70 -24.15 -51.32
CA PRO A 224 -6.14 -23.52 -52.55
C PRO A 224 -5.09 -22.57 -53.11
N ALA A 225 -4.51 -22.89 -54.26
CA ALA A 225 -3.44 -22.10 -54.87
C ALA A 225 -3.19 -22.43 -56.35
N THR A 226 -2.61 -21.46 -57.07
CA THR A 226 -2.17 -21.63 -58.47
C THR A 226 -0.86 -22.40 -58.64
N ALA A 227 -0.13 -22.63 -57.54
CA ALA A 227 1.08 -23.46 -57.47
C ALA A 227 1.22 -24.02 -56.05
N THR A 228 1.90 -25.15 -55.87
CA THR A 228 2.12 -25.72 -54.51
C THR A 228 2.95 -24.80 -53.62
N SER A 229 3.78 -23.93 -54.21
CA SER A 229 4.54 -22.88 -53.53
C SER A 229 3.68 -21.75 -52.94
N TYR A 230 2.44 -21.59 -53.39
CA TYR A 230 1.46 -20.67 -52.78
C TYR A 230 0.44 -21.41 -51.89
N ALA A 231 0.42 -22.75 -51.94
CA ALA A 231 -0.39 -23.58 -51.04
C ALA A 231 0.28 -23.75 -49.67
N ALA A 232 1.59 -24.05 -49.65
CA ALA A 232 2.38 -24.20 -48.43
C ALA A 232 2.28 -23.00 -47.44
N PRO A 233 2.30 -21.71 -47.86
CA PRO A 233 2.13 -20.60 -46.93
C PRO A 233 0.72 -20.54 -46.32
N LEU A 234 -0.33 -20.98 -47.02
CA LEU A 234 -1.69 -21.02 -46.43
C LEU A 234 -1.79 -22.08 -45.32
N ALA A 235 -1.10 -23.21 -45.49
CA ALA A 235 -0.96 -24.20 -44.41
C ALA A 235 -0.16 -23.63 -43.22
N SER A 236 0.94 -22.91 -43.51
CA SER A 236 1.75 -22.27 -42.46
C SER A 236 0.96 -21.20 -41.70
N ALA A 237 0.12 -20.44 -42.40
CA ALA A 237 -0.78 -19.48 -41.77
C ALA A 237 -1.80 -20.17 -40.85
N THR A 238 -2.42 -21.26 -41.33
CA THR A 238 -3.36 -22.06 -40.52
C THR A 238 -2.69 -22.54 -39.24
N ILE A 239 -1.48 -23.07 -39.35
CA ILE A 239 -0.68 -23.51 -38.20
C ILE A 239 -0.36 -22.33 -37.27
N ALA A 240 -0.08 -21.15 -37.80
CA ALA A 240 0.16 -19.96 -36.97
C ALA A 240 -1.09 -19.57 -36.16
N LEU A 241 -2.28 -19.66 -36.75
CA LEU A 241 -3.55 -19.45 -36.03
C LEU A 241 -3.73 -20.52 -34.94
N MET A 242 -3.41 -21.79 -35.23
CA MET A 242 -3.47 -22.87 -34.24
C MET A 242 -2.51 -22.64 -33.06
N LEU A 243 -1.29 -22.15 -33.34
CA LEU A 243 -0.29 -21.89 -32.31
C LEU A 243 -0.58 -20.62 -31.48
N GLU A 244 -1.30 -19.65 -32.03
CA GLU A 244 -1.83 -18.53 -31.25
C GLU A 244 -2.93 -19.00 -30.30
N ALA A 245 -3.83 -19.87 -30.78
CA ALA A 245 -4.90 -20.45 -29.97
C ALA A 245 -4.35 -21.41 -28.89
N ASN A 246 -3.35 -22.21 -29.23
CA ASN A 246 -2.69 -23.13 -28.31
C ASN A 246 -1.17 -23.19 -28.56
N PRO A 247 -0.37 -22.41 -27.82
CA PRO A 247 1.08 -22.39 -27.99
C PRO A 247 1.75 -23.68 -27.52
N ALA A 248 1.04 -24.54 -26.78
CA ALA A 248 1.59 -25.76 -26.19
C ALA A 248 1.62 -26.96 -27.15
N LEU A 249 1.03 -26.84 -28.35
CA LEU A 249 1.03 -27.90 -29.35
C LEU A 249 2.45 -28.32 -29.75
N GLY A 250 2.72 -29.62 -29.69
CA GLY A 250 3.90 -30.23 -30.29
C GLY A 250 3.76 -30.35 -31.81
N TYR A 251 4.89 -30.49 -32.52
CA TYR A 251 4.87 -30.53 -33.99
C TYR A 251 4.05 -31.70 -34.57
N ARG A 252 3.88 -32.81 -33.82
CA ARG A 252 3.08 -33.98 -34.22
C ARG A 252 1.59 -33.76 -33.96
N ASP A 253 1.23 -33.00 -32.93
CA ASP A 253 -0.16 -32.61 -32.68
C ASP A 253 -0.69 -31.81 -33.87
N VAL A 254 0.11 -30.85 -34.36
CA VAL A 254 -0.21 -30.05 -35.54
C VAL A 254 -0.45 -30.92 -36.77
N GLN A 255 0.38 -31.95 -37.01
CA GLN A 255 0.16 -32.87 -38.13
C GLN A 255 -1.14 -33.65 -37.99
N SER A 256 -1.48 -34.09 -36.77
CA SER A 256 -2.68 -34.86 -36.47
C SER A 256 -3.94 -34.00 -36.61
N ILE A 257 -3.95 -32.79 -36.03
CA ILE A 257 -5.06 -31.84 -36.14
C ILE A 257 -5.33 -31.48 -37.61
N LEU A 258 -4.29 -31.17 -38.39
CA LEU A 258 -4.46 -30.86 -39.83
C LEU A 258 -5.05 -32.03 -40.63
N ALA A 259 -4.73 -33.28 -40.25
CA ALA A 259 -5.32 -34.45 -40.89
C ALA A 259 -6.79 -34.64 -40.50
N LEU A 260 -7.12 -34.39 -39.23
CA LEU A 260 -8.47 -34.53 -38.67
C LEU A 260 -9.43 -33.43 -39.15
N SER A 261 -8.95 -32.21 -39.31
CA SER A 261 -9.78 -31.08 -39.73
C SER A 261 -9.93 -30.98 -41.26
N ALA A 262 -9.17 -31.76 -42.04
CA ALA A 262 -9.18 -31.65 -43.50
C ALA A 262 -10.48 -32.20 -44.12
N ARG A 263 -10.92 -31.51 -45.19
CA ARG A 263 -12.14 -31.81 -45.94
C ARG A 263 -11.85 -32.49 -47.26
N MET A 264 -12.70 -33.42 -47.68
CA MET A 264 -12.57 -33.99 -49.03
C MET A 264 -12.68 -32.88 -50.10
N THR A 265 -11.93 -33.04 -51.18
CA THR A 265 -11.81 -32.04 -52.27
C THR A 265 -12.76 -32.32 -53.42
N ASP A 266 -12.34 -33.17 -54.36
CA ASP A 266 -13.07 -33.56 -55.55
C ASP A 266 -13.08 -35.09 -55.73
N ASP A 267 -14.12 -35.62 -56.38
CA ASP A 267 -14.28 -37.06 -56.64
C ASP A 267 -13.11 -37.69 -57.42
N GLY A 268 -12.36 -36.87 -58.18
CA GLY A 268 -11.22 -37.29 -58.99
C GLY A 268 -9.89 -37.41 -58.22
N ALA A 269 -9.88 -37.14 -56.91
CA ALA A 269 -8.69 -37.28 -56.08
C ALA A 269 -8.36 -38.74 -55.71
N GLY A 270 -9.30 -39.68 -55.88
CA GLY A 270 -9.05 -41.11 -55.63
C GLY A 270 -9.01 -41.47 -54.14
N TRP A 271 -10.06 -41.08 -53.41
CA TRP A 271 -10.22 -41.29 -51.98
C TRP A 271 -10.32 -42.76 -51.58
N ALA A 272 -9.71 -43.07 -50.44
CA ALA A 272 -9.92 -44.29 -49.68
C ALA A 272 -10.03 -43.94 -48.19
N TYR A 273 -10.52 -44.88 -47.39
CA TYR A 273 -10.44 -44.78 -45.93
C TYR A 273 -9.31 -45.68 -45.44
N ASN A 274 -8.55 -45.19 -44.47
CA ASN A 274 -7.58 -46.02 -43.78
C ASN A 274 -8.27 -46.94 -42.74
N GLY A 275 -7.49 -47.73 -42.02
CA GLY A 275 -7.99 -48.74 -41.08
C GLY A 275 -8.01 -48.28 -39.62
N ALA A 276 -7.94 -46.98 -39.35
CA ALA A 276 -7.97 -46.45 -37.98
C ALA A 276 -9.35 -46.67 -37.35
N ALA A 277 -9.39 -46.85 -36.02
CA ALA A 277 -10.62 -47.14 -35.27
C ALA A 277 -10.96 -46.07 -34.20
N GLY A 278 -10.00 -45.25 -33.79
CA GLY A 278 -10.16 -44.28 -32.69
C GLY A 278 -11.01 -43.05 -32.99
N TRP A 279 -11.25 -42.73 -34.27
CA TRP A 279 -11.94 -41.50 -34.67
C TRP A 279 -13.45 -41.72 -34.75
N ASN A 280 -14.06 -41.90 -33.58
CA ASN A 280 -15.49 -42.19 -33.47
C ASN A 280 -15.88 -43.44 -34.30
N GLY A 281 -15.07 -44.51 -34.19
CA GLY A 281 -15.36 -45.83 -34.76
C GLY A 281 -14.95 -46.08 -36.22
N GLY A 282 -14.17 -45.20 -36.87
CA GLY A 282 -13.74 -45.44 -38.26
C GLY A 282 -12.51 -44.70 -38.78
N GLY A 283 -12.08 -45.06 -39.99
CA GLY A 283 -10.84 -44.57 -40.60
C GLY A 283 -10.90 -43.14 -41.15
N LEU A 284 -9.75 -42.52 -41.32
CA LEU A 284 -9.61 -41.21 -41.95
C LEU A 284 -9.65 -41.36 -43.48
N HIS A 285 -10.25 -40.38 -44.16
CA HIS A 285 -10.18 -40.32 -45.61
C HIS A 285 -8.80 -39.87 -46.05
N VAL A 286 -8.23 -40.55 -47.04
CA VAL A 286 -6.88 -40.28 -47.51
C VAL A 286 -6.75 -40.53 -49.01
N SER A 287 -5.90 -39.73 -49.65
CA SER A 287 -5.62 -39.75 -51.08
C SER A 287 -4.14 -39.47 -51.35
N ARG A 288 -3.56 -40.17 -52.33
CA ARG A 288 -2.21 -39.82 -52.82
C ARG A 288 -2.15 -38.45 -53.50
N ARG A 289 -3.27 -37.93 -53.97
CA ARG A 289 -3.34 -36.64 -54.68
C ARG A 289 -3.66 -35.50 -53.73
N ALA A 290 -4.36 -35.78 -52.63
CA ALA A 290 -4.86 -34.74 -51.71
C ALA A 290 -4.38 -34.87 -50.25
N GLY A 291 -3.62 -35.92 -49.90
CA GLY A 291 -3.37 -36.26 -48.50
C GLY A 291 -4.70 -36.59 -47.80
N PHE A 292 -4.91 -36.03 -46.61
CA PHE A 292 -6.18 -36.02 -45.90
C PHE A 292 -7.16 -34.96 -46.41
N GLY A 293 -6.78 -34.10 -47.36
CA GLY A 293 -7.70 -33.17 -48.03
C GLY A 293 -7.41 -31.70 -47.86
N LEU A 294 -8.41 -30.88 -48.18
CA LEU A 294 -8.35 -29.43 -48.15
C LEU A 294 -8.32 -28.95 -46.70
N ILE A 295 -7.35 -28.12 -46.36
CA ILE A 295 -7.27 -27.49 -45.04
C ILE A 295 -8.56 -26.73 -44.72
N ASP A 296 -9.03 -26.89 -43.49
CA ASP A 296 -10.06 -26.06 -42.86
C ASP A 296 -9.46 -25.41 -41.60
N ALA A 297 -9.12 -24.13 -41.71
CA ALA A 297 -8.45 -23.38 -40.66
C ALA A 297 -9.35 -23.21 -39.44
N GLN A 298 -10.65 -22.95 -39.63
CA GLN A 298 -11.59 -22.87 -38.52
C GLN A 298 -11.60 -24.18 -37.73
N ALA A 299 -11.85 -25.31 -38.39
CA ALA A 299 -11.88 -26.60 -37.71
C ALA A 299 -10.52 -26.96 -37.07
N ALA A 300 -9.40 -26.64 -37.73
CA ALA A 300 -8.06 -26.89 -37.17
C ALA A 300 -7.79 -26.06 -35.91
N VAL A 301 -8.20 -24.78 -35.89
CA VAL A 301 -7.99 -23.88 -34.76
C VAL A 301 -8.91 -24.24 -33.60
N ARG A 302 -10.18 -24.56 -33.85
CA ARG A 302 -11.09 -25.02 -32.79
C ARG A 302 -10.67 -26.34 -32.15
N LEU A 303 -10.12 -27.27 -32.94
CA LEU A 303 -9.49 -28.46 -32.36
C LEU A 303 -8.23 -28.12 -31.57
N ALA A 304 -7.44 -27.14 -32.01
CA ALA A 304 -6.25 -26.70 -31.28
C ALA A 304 -6.60 -26.13 -29.90
N GLU A 305 -7.68 -25.35 -29.78
CA GLU A 305 -8.18 -24.78 -28.51
C GLU A 305 -8.42 -25.88 -27.46
N SER A 306 -9.02 -26.99 -27.87
CA SER A 306 -9.38 -28.11 -26.98
C SER A 306 -8.32 -29.22 -26.89
N TRP A 307 -7.23 -29.12 -27.65
CA TRP A 307 -6.21 -30.16 -27.72
C TRP A 307 -5.32 -30.21 -26.48
N ARG A 308 -5.26 -31.37 -25.81
CA ARG A 308 -4.48 -31.54 -24.57
C ARG A 308 -3.14 -32.24 -24.76
N ALA A 309 -2.97 -33.04 -25.82
CA ALA A 309 -1.73 -33.76 -26.03
C ALA A 309 -0.57 -32.82 -26.41
N GLN A 310 0.64 -33.17 -25.99
CA GLN A 310 1.89 -32.50 -26.36
C GLN A 310 2.84 -33.49 -27.03
N SER A 311 2.49 -33.89 -28.24
CA SER A 311 3.20 -34.88 -29.04
C SER A 311 4.45 -34.27 -29.69
N THR A 312 5.62 -34.62 -29.15
CA THR A 312 6.94 -34.10 -29.52
C THR A 312 7.90 -35.24 -29.88
N VAL A 313 9.19 -34.94 -30.07
CA VAL A 313 10.23 -35.98 -30.19
C VAL A 313 10.42 -36.73 -28.87
N ALA A 314 10.21 -36.08 -27.72
CA ALA A 314 10.50 -36.64 -26.39
C ALA A 314 9.60 -37.82 -26.02
N ASN A 315 8.35 -37.83 -26.51
CA ASN A 315 7.37 -38.89 -26.31
C ASN A 315 7.03 -39.63 -27.63
N LEU A 316 7.93 -39.59 -28.61
CA LEU A 316 7.78 -40.33 -29.85
C LEU A 316 8.11 -41.80 -29.63
N LEU A 317 7.11 -42.68 -29.82
CA LEU A 317 7.35 -44.11 -29.86
C LEU A 317 7.70 -44.56 -31.27
N SER A 318 8.47 -45.63 -31.36
CA SER A 318 8.78 -46.26 -32.64
C SER A 318 8.77 -47.79 -32.56
N ALA A 319 8.48 -48.42 -33.69
CA ALA A 319 8.54 -49.86 -33.86
C ALA A 319 9.18 -50.18 -35.20
N GLU A 320 10.01 -51.21 -35.26
CA GLU A 320 10.72 -51.59 -36.48
C GLU A 320 10.49 -53.04 -36.87
N ALA A 321 10.52 -53.31 -38.17
CA ALA A 321 10.56 -54.66 -38.73
C ALA A 321 11.36 -54.65 -40.04
N ALA A 322 11.91 -55.80 -40.43
CA ALA A 322 12.65 -55.96 -41.66
C ALA A 322 12.25 -57.23 -42.40
N GLY A 323 12.33 -57.19 -43.73
CA GLY A 323 12.14 -58.39 -44.55
C GLY A 323 13.33 -59.34 -44.44
N GLU A 324 13.08 -60.63 -44.19
CA GLU A 324 14.13 -61.65 -44.15
C GLU A 324 14.54 -62.12 -45.56
N GLY A 325 15.77 -61.81 -45.96
CA GLY A 325 16.35 -62.25 -47.24
C GLY A 325 15.95 -61.39 -48.45
N GLY A 326 16.65 -61.58 -49.58
CA GLY A 326 16.36 -60.86 -50.83
C GLY A 326 15.20 -61.49 -51.62
N LEU A 327 14.50 -60.65 -52.39
CA LEU A 327 13.31 -61.03 -53.18
C LEU A 327 13.54 -60.69 -54.66
N ASP A 328 13.52 -61.71 -55.52
CA ASP A 328 13.59 -61.52 -56.97
C ASP A 328 12.28 -60.91 -57.49
N LEU A 329 12.41 -59.92 -58.38
CA LEU A 329 11.27 -59.25 -58.99
C LEU A 329 11.03 -59.84 -60.38
N PRO A 330 9.96 -60.64 -60.57
CA PRO A 330 9.65 -61.21 -61.87
C PRO A 330 9.25 -60.12 -62.86
N GLU A 331 9.76 -60.24 -64.08
CA GLU A 331 9.38 -59.37 -65.20
C GLU A 331 7.86 -59.40 -65.41
N GLN A 332 7.23 -58.23 -65.55
CA GLN A 332 5.77 -58.10 -65.68
C GLN A 332 4.99 -58.86 -64.60
N GLY A 333 5.50 -58.86 -63.37
CA GLY A 333 4.94 -59.64 -62.28
C GLY A 333 4.89 -58.87 -60.97
N ARG A 334 4.39 -59.56 -59.95
CA ARG A 334 4.25 -59.05 -58.59
C ARG A 334 5.04 -59.94 -57.64
N ALA A 335 5.82 -59.31 -56.78
CA ALA A 335 6.48 -59.95 -55.66
C ALA A 335 6.01 -59.32 -54.35
N SER A 336 6.01 -60.09 -53.27
CA SER A 336 5.68 -59.57 -51.95
C SER A 336 6.45 -60.27 -50.85
N GLN A 337 6.76 -59.53 -49.79
CA GLN A 337 7.41 -60.03 -48.59
C GLN A 337 6.72 -59.39 -47.38
N SER A 338 6.57 -60.14 -46.29
CA SER A 338 5.93 -59.66 -45.06
C SER A 338 6.94 -59.56 -43.93
N ALA A 339 6.65 -58.68 -42.98
CA ALA A 339 7.36 -58.53 -41.73
C ALA A 339 6.34 -58.24 -40.61
N ARG A 340 6.59 -58.76 -39.41
CA ARG A 340 5.67 -58.66 -38.28
C ARG A 340 6.14 -57.59 -37.29
N ILE A 341 5.19 -56.81 -36.79
CA ILE A 341 5.40 -55.88 -35.68
C ILE A 341 4.45 -56.29 -34.55
N ASP A 342 4.95 -56.45 -33.32
CA ASP A 342 4.13 -56.80 -32.15
C ASP A 342 3.95 -55.62 -31.17
N ALA A 343 4.51 -54.45 -31.49
CA ALA A 343 4.44 -53.26 -30.64
C ALA A 343 3.01 -52.67 -30.58
N ALA A 344 2.57 -52.33 -29.37
CA ALA A 344 1.36 -51.55 -29.14
C ALA A 344 1.66 -50.05 -29.41
N LEU A 345 1.36 -49.63 -30.64
CA LEU A 345 1.63 -48.28 -31.14
C LEU A 345 0.51 -47.88 -32.11
N LEU A 346 -0.02 -46.66 -31.97
CA LEU A 346 -0.88 -46.03 -32.97
C LEU A 346 0.01 -45.28 -33.97
N VAL A 347 -0.07 -45.66 -35.24
CA VAL A 347 0.83 -45.16 -36.28
C VAL A 347 0.47 -43.73 -36.63
N GLU A 348 1.45 -42.83 -36.60
CA GLU A 348 1.36 -41.48 -37.16
C GLU A 348 2.14 -41.38 -38.48
N ARG A 349 3.27 -42.09 -38.55
CA ARG A 349 4.11 -42.14 -39.75
C ARG A 349 4.70 -43.52 -39.96
N ALA A 350 4.73 -43.96 -41.22
CA ALA A 350 5.50 -45.12 -41.66
C ALA A 350 6.65 -44.70 -42.58
N GLU A 351 7.85 -45.21 -42.35
CA GLU A 351 9.03 -45.02 -43.20
C GLU A 351 9.62 -46.37 -43.62
N LEU A 352 9.67 -46.61 -44.92
CA LEU A 352 10.19 -47.81 -45.56
C LEU A 352 11.53 -47.49 -46.22
N THR A 353 12.63 -47.97 -45.64
CA THR A 353 13.94 -47.96 -46.28
C THR A 353 14.12 -49.23 -47.10
N LEU A 354 14.52 -49.09 -48.36
CA LEU A 354 14.74 -50.22 -49.27
C LEU A 354 16.10 -50.14 -49.95
N ALA A 355 16.65 -51.31 -50.28
CA ALA A 355 17.79 -51.50 -51.16
C ALA A 355 17.35 -52.33 -52.37
N LEU A 356 17.37 -51.75 -53.57
CA LEU A 356 16.70 -52.30 -54.74
C LEU A 356 17.52 -52.13 -56.01
N GLU A 357 17.70 -53.21 -56.75
CA GLU A 357 18.31 -53.21 -58.09
C GLU A 357 17.21 -53.35 -59.15
N HIS A 358 17.12 -52.40 -60.08
CA HIS A 358 16.20 -52.47 -61.21
C HIS A 358 16.72 -51.61 -62.37
N ALA A 359 16.68 -52.13 -63.60
CA ALA A 359 17.20 -51.42 -64.77
C ALA A 359 16.41 -50.13 -65.08
N ARG A 360 15.13 -50.08 -64.71
CA ARG A 360 14.24 -48.94 -64.92
C ARG A 360 13.28 -48.75 -63.74
N LEU A 361 13.68 -47.95 -62.75
CA LEU A 361 12.86 -47.71 -61.54
C LEU A 361 11.45 -47.17 -61.84
N GLY A 362 11.27 -46.42 -62.93
CA GLY A 362 9.97 -45.87 -63.31
C GLY A 362 8.93 -46.91 -63.73
N ASP A 363 9.32 -48.15 -63.96
CA ASP A 363 8.39 -49.23 -64.28
C ASP A 363 7.76 -49.85 -63.01
N LEU A 364 8.29 -49.52 -61.83
CA LEU A 364 7.89 -50.12 -60.57
C LEU A 364 6.70 -49.42 -59.91
N ARG A 365 5.88 -50.22 -59.24
CA ARG A 365 4.92 -49.78 -58.23
C ARG A 365 5.24 -50.45 -56.91
N ILE A 366 5.39 -49.64 -55.86
CA ILE A 366 5.74 -50.10 -54.51
C ILE A 366 4.58 -49.76 -53.58
N THR A 367 4.01 -50.78 -52.93
CA THR A 367 2.86 -50.65 -52.04
C THR A 367 3.17 -51.29 -50.69
N LEU A 368 2.89 -50.58 -49.61
CA LEU A 368 2.92 -51.11 -48.25
C LEU A 368 1.49 -51.35 -47.79
N VAL A 369 1.21 -52.54 -47.25
CA VAL A 369 -0.10 -52.92 -46.73
C VAL A 369 0.00 -53.13 -45.22
N SER A 370 -0.83 -52.42 -44.45
CA SER A 370 -0.90 -52.53 -42.99
C SER A 370 -1.72 -53.75 -42.54
N PRO A 371 -1.61 -54.15 -41.26
CA PRO A 371 -2.40 -55.26 -40.69
C PRO A 371 -3.92 -55.04 -40.78
N SER A 372 -4.37 -53.79 -40.72
CA SER A 372 -5.78 -53.40 -40.85
C SER A 372 -6.31 -53.49 -42.29
N GLY A 373 -5.41 -53.63 -43.28
CA GLY A 373 -5.75 -53.76 -44.70
C GLY A 373 -5.54 -52.51 -45.54
N THR A 374 -5.14 -51.38 -44.96
CA THR A 374 -4.81 -50.16 -45.71
C THR A 374 -3.65 -50.41 -46.66
N ALA A 375 -3.83 -50.09 -47.95
CA ALA A 375 -2.79 -50.23 -48.97
C ALA A 375 -2.27 -48.86 -49.41
N SER A 376 -1.09 -48.48 -48.91
CA SER A 376 -0.42 -47.23 -49.27
C SER A 376 0.55 -47.44 -50.43
N VAL A 377 0.28 -46.81 -51.58
CA VAL A 377 1.21 -46.84 -52.71
C VAL A 377 2.30 -45.79 -52.51
N LEU A 378 3.47 -46.25 -52.08
CA LEU A 378 4.64 -45.44 -51.81
C LEU A 378 5.34 -44.94 -53.08
N LEU A 379 5.19 -45.66 -54.19
CA LEU A 379 5.68 -45.24 -55.50
C LEU A 379 4.73 -45.76 -56.58
N GLN A 380 4.24 -44.88 -57.45
CA GLN A 380 3.32 -45.23 -58.53
C GLN A 380 3.93 -44.90 -59.88
N ARG A 381 4.85 -45.75 -60.37
CA ARG A 381 5.44 -45.70 -61.71
C ARG A 381 5.84 -44.29 -62.18
N LEU A 382 7.10 -43.95 -62.02
CA LEU A 382 7.61 -42.65 -62.42
C LEU A 382 7.51 -42.45 -63.94
N GLY A 383 7.07 -41.26 -64.35
CA GLY A 383 6.86 -40.93 -65.77
C GLY A 383 8.13 -40.83 -66.62
N LEU A 384 9.31 -40.71 -66.00
CA LEU A 384 10.61 -40.54 -66.66
C LEU A 384 11.53 -41.72 -66.34
N GLY A 385 11.51 -42.78 -67.14
CA GLY A 385 12.12 -44.08 -66.82
C GLY A 385 13.66 -44.22 -66.81
N ALA A 386 14.45 -43.14 -66.92
CA ALA A 386 15.92 -43.21 -66.92
C ALA A 386 16.51 -42.47 -65.71
N TYR A 387 16.76 -43.21 -64.63
CA TYR A 387 17.44 -42.72 -63.43
C TYR A 387 18.85 -43.30 -63.37
N THR A 388 19.87 -42.44 -63.38
CA THR A 388 21.26 -42.88 -63.24
C THR A 388 21.61 -42.99 -61.76
N LEU A 389 21.64 -44.23 -61.26
CA LEU A 389 22.18 -44.53 -59.93
C LEU A 389 23.69 -44.74 -60.05
N ALA A 390 24.46 -44.21 -59.09
CA ALA A 390 25.93 -44.25 -59.14
C ALA A 390 26.49 -45.69 -59.12
N ASP A 391 25.82 -46.62 -58.43
CA ASP A 391 26.21 -48.03 -58.27
C ASP A 391 25.14 -49.02 -58.76
N GLY A 392 24.06 -48.53 -59.40
CA GLY A 392 22.95 -49.35 -59.89
C GLY A 392 21.95 -49.83 -58.82
N THR A 393 22.16 -49.48 -57.54
CA THR A 393 21.27 -49.86 -56.43
C THR A 393 20.58 -48.64 -55.85
N LEU A 394 19.24 -48.64 -55.80
CA LEU A 394 18.49 -47.61 -55.10
C LEU A 394 18.52 -47.92 -53.61
N ARG A 395 19.12 -47.02 -52.81
CA ARG A 395 18.96 -46.99 -51.35
C ARG A 395 18.21 -45.72 -51.01
N PHE A 396 16.98 -45.85 -50.53
CA PHE A 396 16.12 -44.71 -50.28
C PHE A 396 15.04 -45.03 -49.26
N THR A 397 14.62 -44.01 -48.52
CA THR A 397 13.51 -44.11 -47.55
C THR A 397 12.26 -43.49 -48.15
N LEU A 398 11.19 -44.28 -48.26
CA LEU A 398 9.85 -43.85 -48.68
C LEU A 398 8.97 -43.68 -47.43
N SER A 399 8.07 -42.70 -47.38
CA SER A 399 7.27 -42.39 -46.20
C SER A 399 5.77 -42.43 -46.51
N SER A 400 4.93 -42.67 -45.52
CA SER A 400 3.49 -42.57 -45.66
C SER A 400 2.78 -42.03 -44.42
N THR A 401 1.82 -41.13 -44.67
CA THR A 401 0.83 -40.63 -43.71
C THR A 401 -0.44 -41.48 -43.65
N HIS A 402 -0.65 -42.38 -44.61
CA HIS A 402 -1.96 -43.03 -44.83
C HIS A 402 -2.42 -43.90 -43.66
N PHE A 403 -1.50 -44.32 -42.79
CA PHE A 403 -1.77 -45.20 -41.67
C PHE A 403 -2.09 -44.45 -40.37
N LEU A 404 -2.29 -43.12 -40.42
CA LEU A 404 -2.55 -42.29 -39.24
C LEU A 404 -3.70 -42.86 -38.38
N GLY A 405 -3.40 -43.17 -37.13
CA GLY A 405 -4.34 -43.73 -36.14
C GLY A 405 -4.53 -45.24 -36.21
N GLU A 406 -3.83 -45.97 -37.08
CA GLU A 406 -3.91 -47.43 -37.14
C GLU A 406 -3.06 -48.12 -36.08
N ALA A 407 -3.53 -49.25 -35.54
CA ALA A 407 -2.71 -50.10 -34.70
C ALA A 407 -1.56 -50.73 -35.51
N ALA A 408 -0.33 -50.57 -35.01
CA ALA A 408 0.87 -51.09 -35.64
C ALA A 408 0.99 -52.62 -35.59
N ALA A 409 0.37 -53.25 -34.60
CA ALA A 409 0.54 -54.67 -34.32
C ALA A 409 -0.07 -55.57 -35.42
N GLY A 410 0.74 -56.48 -35.96
CA GLY A 410 0.35 -57.48 -36.94
C GLY A 410 1.33 -57.62 -38.10
N GLU A 411 0.83 -58.24 -39.19
CA GLU A 411 1.61 -58.51 -40.40
C GLU A 411 1.57 -57.32 -41.37
N TRP A 412 2.72 -56.70 -41.59
CA TRP A 412 2.92 -55.71 -42.65
C TRP A 412 3.41 -56.40 -43.92
N ARG A 413 2.90 -55.99 -45.09
CA ARG A 413 3.25 -56.60 -46.38
C ARG A 413 3.76 -55.57 -47.37
N LEU A 414 5.01 -55.72 -47.78
CA LEU A 414 5.58 -55.00 -48.91
C LEU A 414 5.22 -55.71 -50.21
N VAL A 415 4.74 -54.97 -51.19
CA VAL A 415 4.37 -55.44 -52.53
C VAL A 415 5.09 -54.60 -53.57
N ILE A 416 5.82 -55.26 -54.47
CA ILE A 416 6.50 -54.61 -55.59
C ILE A 416 5.97 -55.23 -56.89
N GLU A 417 5.44 -54.38 -57.76
CA GLU A 417 4.94 -54.76 -59.09
C GLU A 417 5.87 -54.16 -60.16
N ASP A 418 6.42 -54.99 -61.04
CA ASP A 418 7.07 -54.55 -62.28
C ASP A 418 6.00 -54.51 -63.38
N ALA A 419 5.72 -53.32 -63.90
CA ALA A 419 4.63 -53.09 -64.84
C ALA A 419 5.07 -53.11 -66.32
N ALA A 420 6.35 -53.32 -66.63
CA ALA A 420 6.86 -53.26 -68.00
C ALA A 420 7.72 -54.50 -68.37
N PRO A 421 7.75 -54.91 -69.66
CA PRO A 421 8.62 -56.00 -70.10
C PRO A 421 10.09 -55.56 -70.23
N GLY A 422 10.99 -56.51 -70.02
CA GLY A 422 12.42 -56.44 -70.33
C GLY A 422 13.35 -56.02 -69.20
N ASN A 423 12.85 -55.79 -67.97
CA ASN A 423 13.59 -55.09 -66.90
C ASN A 423 13.53 -55.76 -65.51
N GLY A 424 13.61 -57.09 -65.39
CA GLY A 424 13.61 -57.74 -64.07
C GLY A 424 14.63 -57.16 -63.09
N GLY A 425 14.36 -57.29 -61.78
CA GLY A 425 15.19 -56.72 -60.72
C GLY A 425 15.21 -57.56 -59.46
N ARG A 426 15.78 -57.00 -58.39
CA ARG A 426 15.89 -57.69 -57.10
C ARG A 426 15.84 -56.70 -55.95
N LEU A 427 14.95 -56.97 -54.99
CA LEU A 427 14.98 -56.32 -53.68
C LEU A 427 16.06 -57.00 -52.85
N LEU A 428 17.10 -56.26 -52.49
CA LEU A 428 18.22 -56.75 -51.68
C LEU A 428 17.83 -56.84 -50.20
N GLY A 429 16.98 -55.91 -49.75
CA GLY A 429 16.43 -55.87 -48.39
C GLY A 429 15.57 -54.63 -48.18
N TRP A 430 14.78 -54.64 -47.13
CA TRP A 430 14.01 -53.49 -46.67
C TRP A 430 13.76 -53.53 -45.17
N SER A 431 13.58 -52.34 -44.59
CA SER A 431 13.19 -52.11 -43.20
C SER A 431 12.05 -51.11 -43.14
N LEU A 432 11.11 -51.36 -42.25
CA LEU A 432 10.00 -50.46 -41.93
C LEU A 432 10.19 -49.94 -40.52
N GLN A 433 10.12 -48.62 -40.38
CA GLN A 433 10.01 -47.93 -39.10
C GLN A 433 8.64 -47.27 -39.02
N LEU A 434 7.91 -47.56 -37.96
CA LEU A 434 6.66 -46.92 -37.61
C LEU A 434 6.91 -45.96 -36.45
N PHE A 435 6.26 -44.82 -36.48
CA PHE A 435 6.34 -43.77 -35.48
C PHE A 435 4.95 -43.39 -35.02
N GLY A 436 4.78 -43.11 -33.73
CA GLY A 436 3.54 -42.56 -33.22
C GLY A 436 3.44 -42.59 -31.70
N ALA A 437 2.23 -42.77 -31.19
CA ALA A 437 1.90 -42.71 -29.77
C ALA A 437 1.48 -44.08 -29.22
N ALA A 438 1.48 -44.20 -27.88
CA ALA A 438 0.89 -45.35 -27.21
C ALA A 438 -0.65 -45.29 -27.38
N PRO A 439 -1.34 -46.44 -27.50
CA PRO A 439 -2.78 -46.46 -27.31
C PRO A 439 -3.12 -46.06 -25.86
N GLY A 440 -4.04 -45.12 -25.68
CA GLY A 440 -4.56 -44.68 -24.38
C GLY A 440 -5.70 -45.58 -23.88
N GLN A 441 -6.02 -45.47 -22.59
CA GLN A 441 -7.29 -45.98 -22.04
C GLN A 441 -8.40 -44.94 -22.21
N ASP A 442 -8.04 -43.66 -22.07
CA ASP A 442 -8.91 -42.50 -22.30
C ASP A 442 -9.17 -42.31 -23.80
N SER A 443 -10.45 -42.31 -24.20
CA SER A 443 -10.90 -42.13 -25.57
C SER A 443 -11.30 -40.68 -25.86
N GLU A 444 -10.70 -40.10 -26.90
CA GLU A 444 -11.13 -38.81 -27.43
C GLU A 444 -11.93 -39.00 -28.74
N HIS A 445 -13.24 -38.74 -28.66
CA HIS A 445 -14.15 -38.80 -29.79
C HIS A 445 -14.27 -37.43 -30.46
N ILE A 446 -13.48 -37.22 -31.52
CA ILE A 446 -13.40 -35.94 -32.24
C ILE A 446 -14.42 -35.88 -33.37
N PHE A 447 -15.19 -34.79 -33.40
CA PHE A 447 -16.16 -34.49 -34.43
C PHE A 447 -15.81 -33.19 -35.16
N THR A 448 -15.85 -33.25 -36.49
CA THR A 448 -15.81 -32.08 -37.38
C THR A 448 -17.04 -32.09 -38.27
N ASN A 449 -17.36 -30.97 -38.91
CA ASN A 449 -18.44 -30.92 -39.92
C ASN A 449 -18.28 -32.02 -41.01
N GLU A 450 -17.05 -32.32 -41.42
CA GLU A 450 -16.73 -33.36 -42.40
C GLU A 450 -17.04 -34.76 -41.84
N TYR A 451 -16.53 -35.09 -40.65
CA TYR A 451 -16.74 -36.41 -40.06
C TYR A 451 -18.19 -36.67 -39.69
N ALA A 452 -18.89 -35.65 -39.19
CA ALA A 452 -20.30 -35.78 -38.88
C ALA A 452 -21.11 -36.08 -40.15
N ALA A 453 -20.81 -35.45 -41.29
CA ALA A 453 -21.47 -35.78 -42.56
C ALA A 453 -21.22 -37.23 -43.02
N LEU A 454 -20.02 -37.77 -42.75
CA LEU A 454 -19.67 -39.16 -43.09
C LEU A 454 -20.41 -40.19 -42.25
N ALA A 455 -20.74 -39.88 -40.99
CA ALA A 455 -21.49 -40.78 -40.12
C ALA A 455 -22.84 -41.20 -40.72
N ALA A 456 -23.47 -40.36 -41.55
CA ALA A 456 -24.70 -40.71 -42.27
C ALA A 456 -24.51 -41.89 -43.25
N ALA A 457 -23.34 -41.98 -43.88
CA ALA A 457 -22.99 -43.03 -44.83
C ALA A 457 -22.36 -44.26 -44.16
N MET A 458 -21.89 -44.12 -42.92
CA MET A 458 -21.16 -45.13 -42.13
C MET A 458 -21.75 -45.21 -40.71
N PRO A 459 -22.89 -45.92 -40.52
CA PRO A 459 -23.63 -45.94 -39.25
C PRO A 459 -22.84 -46.46 -38.05
N GLU A 460 -21.80 -47.27 -38.29
CA GLU A 460 -20.86 -47.72 -37.25
C GLU A 460 -20.15 -46.56 -36.54
N ARG A 461 -20.00 -45.41 -37.23
CA ARG A 461 -19.44 -44.18 -36.66
C ARG A 461 -20.44 -43.36 -35.85
N GLN A 462 -21.67 -43.84 -35.69
CA GLN A 462 -22.67 -43.18 -34.86
C GLN A 462 -22.71 -43.79 -33.46
N VAL A 463 -21.94 -44.84 -33.19
CA VAL A 463 -22.02 -45.60 -31.93
C VAL A 463 -20.73 -45.48 -31.15
N LEU A 464 -20.78 -44.75 -30.03
CA LEU A 464 -19.69 -44.64 -29.07
C LEU A 464 -19.71 -45.84 -28.12
N ARG A 465 -18.53 -46.42 -27.90
CA ARG A 465 -18.30 -47.55 -27.00
C ARG A 465 -17.02 -47.29 -26.25
N ASP A 466 -17.00 -47.65 -24.98
CA ASP A 466 -15.82 -47.48 -24.14
C ASP A 466 -15.50 -48.74 -23.30
N GLU A 467 -14.23 -48.89 -22.89
CA GLU A 467 -13.66 -49.99 -22.09
C GLU A 467 -13.02 -49.53 -20.75
N ALA A 468 -13.37 -48.33 -20.26
CA ALA A 468 -12.94 -47.57 -19.07
C ALA A 468 -11.82 -46.53 -19.30
N GLY A 469 -11.99 -45.32 -18.76
CA GLY A 469 -11.05 -44.20 -18.82
C GLY A 469 -11.75 -42.89 -18.39
N GLU A 470 -11.09 -41.74 -18.57
CA GLU A 470 -11.79 -40.45 -18.69
C GLU A 470 -12.00 -40.14 -20.17
N ASP A 471 -13.25 -40.17 -20.62
CA ASP A 471 -13.60 -40.09 -22.03
C ASP A 471 -14.18 -38.73 -22.42
N ARG A 472 -13.96 -38.34 -23.67
CA ARG A 472 -14.39 -37.04 -24.19
C ARG A 472 -15.13 -37.14 -25.51
N ILE A 473 -16.25 -36.44 -25.61
CA ILE A 473 -16.83 -36.01 -26.88
C ILE A 473 -16.35 -34.59 -27.18
N ASN A 474 -15.55 -34.43 -28.23
CA ASN A 474 -15.01 -33.14 -28.64
C ASN A 474 -15.69 -32.70 -29.94
N ALA A 475 -16.68 -31.80 -29.84
CA ALA A 475 -17.37 -31.20 -30.98
C ALA A 475 -16.92 -29.76 -31.29
N ALA A 476 -15.80 -29.30 -30.73
CA ALA A 476 -15.29 -27.93 -30.88
C ALA A 476 -15.18 -27.48 -32.34
N ALA A 477 -14.90 -28.41 -33.26
CA ALA A 477 -14.73 -28.12 -34.69
C ALA A 477 -16.06 -28.09 -35.49
N VAL A 478 -17.20 -28.16 -34.82
CA VAL A 478 -18.54 -28.13 -35.43
C VAL A 478 -19.07 -26.70 -35.39
N SER A 479 -19.45 -26.18 -36.55
CA SER A 479 -19.79 -24.76 -36.70
C SER A 479 -21.28 -24.44 -36.50
N GLY A 480 -22.08 -25.41 -36.05
CA GLY A 480 -23.51 -25.28 -35.88
C GLY A 480 -23.97 -26.09 -34.68
N PRO A 481 -25.23 -25.93 -34.26
CA PRO A 481 -25.68 -26.41 -32.97
C PRO A 481 -25.56 -27.93 -32.85
N VAL A 482 -25.05 -28.38 -31.71
CA VAL A 482 -24.93 -29.76 -31.28
C VAL A 482 -25.83 -30.03 -30.09
N ARG A 483 -26.22 -31.29 -29.95
CA ARG A 483 -26.98 -31.80 -28.82
C ARG A 483 -26.29 -33.05 -28.30
N ILE A 484 -25.69 -33.01 -27.12
CA ILE A 484 -25.01 -34.15 -26.51
C ILE A 484 -25.74 -34.47 -25.21
N ASP A 485 -26.38 -35.65 -25.15
CA ASP A 485 -26.96 -36.20 -23.93
C ASP A 485 -26.17 -37.42 -23.50
N LEU A 486 -25.36 -37.28 -22.44
CA LEU A 486 -24.53 -38.35 -21.89
C LEU A 486 -25.36 -39.39 -21.11
N SER A 487 -26.50 -39.00 -20.54
CA SER A 487 -27.42 -39.91 -19.84
C SER A 487 -28.10 -40.93 -20.77
N GLY A 488 -28.18 -40.61 -22.07
CA GLY A 488 -28.91 -41.39 -23.06
C GLY A 488 -30.44 -41.33 -22.92
N ALA A 489 -30.99 -40.47 -22.06
CA ALA A 489 -32.43 -40.29 -21.88
C ALA A 489 -33.12 -39.75 -23.14
N THR A 490 -32.38 -38.98 -23.94
CA THR A 490 -32.82 -38.36 -25.17
C THR A 490 -31.77 -38.52 -26.27
N GLU A 491 -32.11 -38.11 -27.50
CA GLU A 491 -31.26 -38.37 -28.66
C GLU A 491 -30.15 -37.31 -28.83
N SER A 492 -28.89 -37.75 -28.79
CA SER A 492 -27.73 -36.92 -29.14
C SER A 492 -27.60 -36.73 -30.66
N ARG A 493 -27.21 -35.51 -31.08
CA ARG A 493 -27.02 -35.11 -32.47
C ARG A 493 -25.81 -34.19 -32.62
N ILE A 494 -24.90 -34.50 -33.56
CA ILE A 494 -23.76 -33.66 -33.91
C ILE A 494 -23.79 -33.37 -35.42
N ALA A 495 -23.71 -32.09 -35.79
CA ALA A 495 -23.90 -31.59 -37.16
C ALA A 495 -25.14 -32.19 -37.87
N GLY A 496 -26.24 -32.35 -37.14
CA GLY A 496 -27.50 -32.91 -37.62
C GLY A 496 -27.58 -34.44 -37.73
N GLN A 497 -26.48 -35.17 -37.51
CA GLN A 497 -26.48 -36.63 -37.49
C GLN A 497 -26.70 -37.18 -36.09
N ARG A 498 -27.37 -38.33 -36.00
CA ARG A 498 -27.64 -39.04 -34.74
C ARG A 498 -26.34 -39.62 -34.17
N LEU A 499 -26.15 -39.45 -32.87
CA LEU A 499 -25.11 -40.08 -32.07
C LEU A 499 -25.75 -41.03 -31.05
N VAL A 500 -25.13 -42.18 -30.83
CA VAL A 500 -25.59 -43.23 -29.92
C VAL A 500 -24.46 -43.55 -28.96
N ILE A 501 -24.70 -43.31 -27.67
CA ILE A 501 -23.84 -43.79 -26.60
C ILE A 501 -24.31 -45.20 -26.28
N ALA A 502 -23.44 -46.21 -26.46
CA ALA A 502 -23.81 -47.60 -26.23
C ALA A 502 -24.07 -47.87 -24.75
N GLU A 503 -24.90 -48.88 -24.46
CA GLU A 503 -25.16 -49.31 -23.09
C GLU A 503 -23.86 -49.73 -22.40
N GLY A 504 -23.61 -49.17 -21.20
CA GLY A 504 -22.41 -49.41 -20.42
C GLY A 504 -21.23 -48.49 -20.72
N THR A 505 -21.36 -47.59 -21.69
CA THR A 505 -20.40 -46.49 -21.93
C THR A 505 -20.67 -45.38 -20.91
N VAL A 506 -19.61 -44.92 -20.24
CA VAL A 506 -19.62 -43.70 -19.40
C VAL A 506 -18.71 -42.69 -20.10
N ILE A 507 -19.11 -41.43 -20.14
CA ILE A 507 -18.33 -40.33 -20.72
C ILE A 507 -18.45 -39.18 -19.73
N GLU A 508 -17.33 -38.61 -19.34
CA GLU A 508 -17.25 -37.55 -18.34
C GLU A 508 -17.15 -36.17 -18.98
N HIS A 509 -16.59 -36.06 -20.19
CA HIS A 509 -16.31 -34.77 -20.83
C HIS A 509 -17.11 -34.57 -22.12
N ALA A 510 -17.78 -33.42 -22.27
CA ALA A 510 -18.43 -33.03 -23.52
C ALA A 510 -18.18 -31.56 -23.87
N LEU A 511 -17.73 -31.33 -25.10
CA LEU A 511 -17.47 -29.98 -25.63
C LEU A 511 -18.44 -29.70 -26.79
N GLY A 512 -19.09 -28.54 -26.71
CA GLY A 512 -19.83 -27.88 -27.79
C GLY A 512 -18.91 -27.34 -28.90
N GLY A 513 -19.49 -26.65 -29.86
CA GLY A 513 -18.87 -26.03 -31.03
C GLY A 513 -19.03 -24.51 -31.05
N ASP A 514 -19.30 -23.95 -32.23
CA ASP A 514 -19.49 -22.49 -32.43
C ASP A 514 -20.97 -22.04 -32.42
N GLY A 515 -21.93 -22.94 -32.15
CA GLY A 515 -23.37 -22.66 -32.25
C GLY A 515 -24.08 -22.85 -30.93
N ASP A 516 -25.35 -22.46 -30.85
CA ASP A 516 -26.18 -22.61 -29.65
C ASP A 516 -26.41 -24.11 -29.31
N ASP A 517 -25.64 -24.62 -28.39
CA ASP A 517 -25.51 -26.03 -28.09
C ASP A 517 -26.36 -26.47 -26.89
N TRP A 518 -26.65 -27.76 -26.83
CA TRP A 518 -27.27 -28.39 -25.67
C TRP A 518 -26.41 -29.55 -25.20
N LEU A 519 -25.89 -29.46 -23.97
CA LEU A 519 -25.07 -30.49 -23.34
C LEU A 519 -25.76 -30.96 -22.07
N GLY A 520 -25.95 -32.27 -21.92
CA GLY A 520 -26.51 -32.90 -20.73
C GLY A 520 -25.60 -34.01 -20.22
N GLY A 521 -25.31 -34.00 -18.93
CA GLY A 521 -24.47 -34.96 -18.23
C GLY A 521 -25.17 -36.29 -17.95
N ASN A 522 -24.67 -37.02 -16.95
CA ASN A 522 -25.15 -38.31 -16.48
C ASN A 522 -25.12 -38.38 -14.94
N ALA A 523 -24.66 -39.49 -14.34
CA ALA A 523 -24.62 -39.64 -12.88
C ALA A 523 -23.19 -39.66 -12.32
N ALA A 524 -22.22 -39.30 -13.16
CA ALA A 524 -20.81 -39.16 -12.81
C ALA A 524 -20.45 -37.67 -12.85
N ASP A 525 -19.37 -37.31 -12.16
CA ASP A 525 -18.80 -35.96 -12.21
C ASP A 525 -18.40 -35.61 -13.66
N ASN A 526 -19.12 -34.68 -14.28
CA ASN A 526 -19.01 -34.31 -15.67
C ASN A 526 -18.37 -32.94 -15.86
N HIS A 527 -17.65 -32.77 -16.97
CA HIS A 527 -17.14 -31.48 -17.44
C HIS A 527 -17.79 -31.13 -18.78
N LEU A 528 -18.71 -30.17 -18.73
CA LEU A 528 -19.48 -29.70 -19.89
C LEU A 528 -18.99 -28.30 -20.28
N ILE A 529 -18.59 -28.13 -21.54
CA ILE A 529 -18.05 -26.85 -22.05
C ILE A 529 -18.83 -26.45 -23.31
N GLY A 530 -19.59 -25.36 -23.26
CA GLY A 530 -20.33 -24.81 -24.39
C GLY A 530 -19.42 -24.24 -25.48
N ASN A 531 -18.43 -23.45 -25.07
CA ASN A 531 -17.47 -22.69 -25.89
C ASN A 531 -18.04 -21.38 -26.44
N ARG A 532 -18.78 -21.42 -27.54
CA ARG A 532 -19.34 -20.22 -28.18
C ARG A 532 -20.75 -20.51 -28.63
N GLY A 533 -21.62 -19.53 -28.48
CA GLY A 533 -23.04 -19.72 -28.72
C GLY A 533 -23.81 -19.42 -27.44
N SER A 534 -25.13 -19.33 -27.53
CA SER A 534 -25.98 -19.25 -26.34
C SER A 534 -26.40 -20.67 -25.98
N ASP A 535 -25.64 -21.27 -25.08
CA ASP A 535 -25.64 -22.70 -24.82
C ASP A 535 -26.55 -23.08 -23.65
N THR A 536 -26.92 -24.36 -23.58
CA THR A 536 -27.66 -24.93 -22.45
C THR A 536 -26.92 -26.14 -21.93
N LEU A 537 -26.38 -26.04 -20.72
CA LEU A 537 -25.63 -27.07 -20.03
C LEU A 537 -26.44 -27.59 -18.84
N ARG A 538 -26.47 -28.91 -18.66
CA ARG A 538 -27.18 -29.55 -17.56
C ARG A 538 -26.37 -30.71 -16.95
N GLY A 539 -25.97 -30.61 -15.68
CA GLY A 539 -25.13 -31.58 -14.97
C GLY A 539 -25.82 -32.91 -14.69
N LEU A 540 -26.95 -32.86 -13.95
CA LEU A 540 -27.75 -33.98 -13.43
C LEU A 540 -27.32 -34.47 -12.03
N GLU A 541 -26.73 -35.65 -11.90
CA GLU A 541 -26.22 -36.15 -10.61
C GLU A 541 -24.69 -36.17 -10.69
N GLY A 542 -24.00 -35.77 -9.62
CA GLY A 542 -22.53 -35.75 -9.58
C GLY A 542 -22.04 -34.34 -9.31
N ASN A 543 -20.75 -34.18 -9.01
CA ASN A 543 -20.16 -32.86 -8.80
C ASN A 543 -19.59 -32.37 -10.13
N ASP A 544 -20.37 -31.57 -10.85
CA ASP A 544 -20.15 -31.22 -12.24
C ASP A 544 -19.46 -29.86 -12.40
N ILE A 545 -18.77 -29.69 -13.52
CA ILE A 545 -18.19 -28.41 -13.96
C ILE A 545 -18.90 -28.01 -15.26
N LEU A 546 -19.59 -26.88 -15.22
CA LEU A 546 -20.34 -26.31 -16.34
C LEU A 546 -19.69 -24.99 -16.75
N GLU A 547 -19.13 -24.95 -17.94
CA GLU A 547 -18.52 -23.75 -18.54
C GLU A 547 -19.34 -23.33 -19.77
N GLY A 548 -20.09 -22.24 -19.69
CA GLY A 548 -20.89 -21.71 -20.80
C GLY A 548 -20.00 -21.24 -21.95
N GLY A 549 -19.14 -20.28 -21.66
CA GLY A 549 -18.20 -19.71 -22.62
C GLY A 549 -18.68 -18.35 -23.10
N ALA A 550 -18.74 -18.13 -24.42
CA ALA A 550 -19.15 -16.85 -24.97
C ALA A 550 -20.59 -16.90 -25.51
N GLY A 551 -21.49 -16.12 -24.93
CA GLY A 551 -22.90 -16.03 -25.32
C GLY A 551 -23.79 -15.84 -24.10
N ASP A 552 -25.12 -15.86 -24.28
CA ASP A 552 -26.05 -15.81 -23.14
C ASP A 552 -26.46 -17.25 -22.77
N ASP A 553 -25.83 -17.83 -21.75
CA ASP A 553 -25.88 -19.26 -21.47
C ASP A 553 -26.89 -19.64 -20.36
N LEU A 554 -27.35 -20.90 -20.37
CA LEU A 554 -28.16 -21.50 -19.32
C LEU A 554 -27.44 -22.71 -18.72
N LEU A 555 -26.99 -22.59 -17.48
CA LEU A 555 -26.29 -23.62 -16.73
C LEU A 555 -27.21 -24.15 -15.62
N ILE A 556 -27.33 -25.48 -15.53
CA ILE A 556 -28.18 -26.18 -14.55
C ILE A 556 -27.36 -27.32 -13.93
N GLY A 557 -26.95 -27.21 -12.67
CA GLY A 557 -26.22 -28.26 -11.94
C GLY A 557 -27.08 -29.49 -11.65
N ASP A 558 -28.26 -29.26 -11.08
CA ASP A 558 -29.22 -30.22 -10.52
C ASP A 558 -28.82 -30.78 -9.13
N ALA A 559 -27.97 -31.80 -9.02
CA ALA A 559 -27.66 -32.43 -7.73
C ALA A 559 -26.18 -32.81 -7.61
N GLY A 560 -25.52 -32.31 -6.57
CA GLY A 560 -24.09 -32.42 -6.34
C GLY A 560 -23.52 -31.05 -6.00
N ASP A 561 -22.24 -31.00 -5.63
CA ASP A 561 -21.55 -29.72 -5.42
C ASP A 561 -20.94 -29.27 -6.75
N ASP A 562 -21.67 -28.44 -7.49
CA ASP A 562 -21.39 -28.07 -8.87
C ASP A 562 -20.62 -26.74 -8.99
N VAL A 563 -19.86 -26.60 -10.08
CA VAL A 563 -19.19 -25.35 -10.46
C VAL A 563 -19.79 -24.81 -11.74
N LEU A 564 -20.40 -23.62 -11.67
CA LEU A 564 -21.05 -22.96 -12.79
C LEU A 564 -20.29 -21.69 -13.16
N GLU A 565 -19.73 -21.64 -14.38
CA GLU A 565 -19.03 -20.50 -14.96
C GLU A 565 -19.70 -20.09 -16.28
N GLY A 566 -20.45 -18.98 -16.25
CA GLY A 566 -21.12 -18.43 -17.44
C GLY A 566 -20.10 -17.92 -18.47
N GLY A 567 -19.22 -17.02 -18.04
CA GLY A 567 -18.25 -16.37 -18.92
C GLY A 567 -18.83 -15.11 -19.57
N PRO A 568 -18.26 -14.63 -20.69
CA PRO A 568 -18.76 -13.42 -21.34
C PRO A 568 -20.18 -13.59 -21.87
N GLY A 569 -21.15 -12.99 -21.16
CA GLY A 569 -22.55 -13.29 -21.46
C GLY A 569 -23.57 -12.49 -20.68
N ALA A 570 -24.80 -12.98 -20.68
CA ALA A 570 -25.83 -12.61 -19.72
C ALA A 570 -26.45 -13.93 -19.28
N ASP A 571 -25.81 -14.56 -18.32
CA ASP A 571 -25.97 -15.99 -18.08
C ASP A 571 -26.99 -16.28 -17.00
N ARG A 572 -27.54 -17.49 -17.04
CA ARG A 572 -28.50 -17.97 -16.05
C ARG A 572 -27.95 -19.24 -15.44
N MET A 573 -27.62 -19.18 -14.16
CA MET A 573 -27.00 -20.28 -13.43
C MET A 573 -27.95 -20.77 -12.33
N LEU A 574 -28.25 -22.07 -12.35
CA LEU A 574 -29.07 -22.78 -11.37
C LEU A 574 -28.22 -23.95 -10.86
N GLY A 575 -27.77 -23.91 -9.61
CA GLY A 575 -26.94 -24.93 -8.99
C GLY A 575 -27.80 -26.14 -8.64
N GLY A 576 -28.74 -25.96 -7.72
CA GLY A 576 -29.65 -27.01 -7.30
C GLY A 576 -29.20 -27.63 -5.99
N ALA A 577 -29.42 -28.92 -5.79
CA ALA A 577 -29.15 -29.54 -4.49
C ALA A 577 -27.65 -29.85 -4.29
N GLY A 578 -27.00 -29.21 -3.33
CA GLY A 578 -25.59 -29.36 -3.01
C GLY A 578 -24.95 -28.02 -2.70
N ASP A 579 -23.68 -27.98 -2.29
CA ASP A 579 -23.00 -26.72 -1.99
C ASP A 579 -22.32 -26.19 -3.28
N ASP A 580 -23.00 -25.31 -4.01
CA ASP A 580 -22.62 -24.92 -5.37
C ASP A 580 -21.72 -23.67 -5.41
N LEU A 581 -20.91 -23.58 -6.47
CA LEU A 581 -20.05 -22.45 -6.77
C LEU A 581 -20.42 -21.77 -8.08
N TYR A 582 -20.84 -20.51 -7.98
CA TYR A 582 -21.13 -19.62 -9.10
C TYR A 582 -19.99 -18.66 -9.38
N ARG A 583 -19.65 -18.45 -10.65
CA ARG A 583 -18.74 -17.39 -11.09
C ARG A 583 -19.49 -16.38 -11.93
N VAL A 584 -19.42 -15.12 -11.53
CA VAL A 584 -20.14 -14.00 -12.14
C VAL A 584 -19.17 -12.92 -12.60
N ASP A 585 -19.24 -12.58 -13.88
CA ASP A 585 -18.40 -11.57 -14.51
C ASP A 585 -19.17 -10.52 -15.35
N ASP A 586 -20.46 -10.74 -15.63
CA ASP A 586 -21.34 -9.73 -16.25
C ASP A 586 -22.48 -9.30 -15.30
N PRO A 587 -22.79 -7.99 -15.18
CA PRO A 587 -23.88 -7.50 -14.32
C PRO A 587 -25.28 -7.97 -14.73
N ARG A 588 -25.42 -8.65 -15.86
CA ARG A 588 -26.67 -9.25 -16.33
C ARG A 588 -26.80 -10.73 -15.94
N ASP A 589 -25.76 -11.34 -15.36
CA ASP A 589 -25.81 -12.72 -14.90
C ASP A 589 -26.82 -12.88 -13.76
N ALA A 590 -27.54 -14.00 -13.78
CA ALA A 590 -28.57 -14.33 -12.82
C ALA A 590 -28.28 -15.69 -12.18
N VAL A 591 -27.90 -15.65 -10.91
CA VAL A 591 -27.85 -16.80 -10.02
C VAL A 591 -29.24 -17.04 -9.44
N ILE A 592 -29.72 -18.28 -9.50
CA ILE A 592 -31.07 -18.66 -9.10
C ILE A 592 -31.00 -19.89 -8.20
N GLU A 593 -31.33 -19.70 -6.93
CA GLU A 593 -31.39 -20.74 -5.90
C GLU A 593 -32.79 -20.89 -5.29
N GLN A 594 -33.09 -22.06 -4.73
CA GLN A 594 -34.30 -22.31 -3.93
C GLN A 594 -33.99 -22.55 -2.45
N GLU A 595 -35.03 -22.49 -1.63
CA GLU A 595 -34.90 -22.77 -0.20
C GLU A 595 -34.51 -24.25 0.06
N GLY A 596 -33.38 -24.44 0.73
CA GLY A 596 -32.91 -25.75 1.20
C GLY A 596 -32.17 -26.57 0.13
N GLU A 597 -31.63 -25.90 -0.88
CA GLU A 597 -30.82 -26.49 -1.96
C GLU A 597 -29.34 -26.65 -1.55
N GLY A 598 -28.75 -25.76 -0.75
CA GLY A 598 -27.40 -25.98 -0.23
C GLY A 598 -26.85 -24.85 0.63
N TYR A 599 -25.53 -24.81 0.78
CA TYR A 599 -24.78 -23.64 1.19
C TYR A 599 -23.94 -23.13 0.01
N ASP A 600 -24.42 -22.08 -0.64
CA ASP A 600 -23.92 -21.71 -1.96
C ASP A 600 -22.98 -20.50 -1.93
N THR A 601 -22.02 -20.50 -2.85
CA THR A 601 -21.00 -19.46 -2.97
C THR A 601 -21.04 -18.78 -4.32
N VAL A 602 -21.13 -17.45 -4.32
CA VAL A 602 -20.89 -16.62 -5.50
C VAL A 602 -19.51 -16.00 -5.43
N ARG A 603 -18.71 -16.18 -6.49
CA ARG A 603 -17.47 -15.44 -6.76
C ARG A 603 -17.72 -14.40 -7.85
N ALA A 604 -17.59 -13.13 -7.51
CA ALA A 604 -17.94 -12.04 -8.42
C ALA A 604 -16.73 -11.15 -8.74
N SER A 605 -16.42 -10.93 -10.01
CA SER A 605 -15.45 -9.90 -10.44
C SER A 605 -16.08 -8.52 -10.69
N ILE A 606 -17.34 -8.35 -10.30
CA ILE A 606 -18.15 -7.14 -10.43
C ILE A 606 -18.87 -6.83 -9.11
N ASP A 607 -19.39 -5.62 -8.99
CA ASP A 607 -20.31 -5.27 -7.90
C ASP A 607 -21.52 -6.21 -7.91
N TYR A 608 -21.81 -6.86 -6.78
CA TYR A 608 -22.79 -7.93 -6.73
C TYR A 608 -23.62 -7.92 -5.44
N ALA A 609 -24.88 -8.27 -5.56
CA ALA A 609 -25.79 -8.48 -4.45
C ALA A 609 -26.32 -9.92 -4.52
N LEU A 610 -26.19 -10.66 -3.42
CA LEU A 610 -26.64 -12.05 -3.37
C LEU A 610 -28.15 -12.12 -3.64
N PRO A 611 -28.60 -13.00 -4.56
CA PRO A 611 -30.03 -13.30 -4.67
C PRO A 611 -30.51 -14.02 -3.40
N ALA A 612 -31.82 -14.15 -3.23
CA ALA A 612 -32.36 -14.94 -2.12
C ALA A 612 -31.83 -16.37 -2.15
N HIS A 613 -31.67 -16.97 -0.96
CA HIS A 613 -31.22 -18.36 -0.77
C HIS A 613 -29.75 -18.64 -1.07
N VAL A 614 -28.91 -17.62 -1.27
CA VAL A 614 -27.45 -17.78 -1.36
C VAL A 614 -26.78 -17.22 -0.12
N GLU A 615 -25.85 -17.96 0.47
CA GLU A 615 -25.27 -17.63 1.77
C GLU A 615 -23.93 -16.89 1.66
N ARG A 616 -23.12 -17.14 0.62
CA ARG A 616 -21.74 -16.62 0.57
C ARG A 616 -21.41 -15.82 -0.67
N LEU A 617 -20.77 -14.67 -0.48
CA LEU A 617 -20.19 -13.82 -1.52
C LEU A 617 -18.69 -13.66 -1.31
N GLU A 618 -17.90 -13.89 -2.36
CA GLU A 618 -16.47 -13.59 -2.42
C GLU A 618 -16.22 -12.63 -3.59
N LEU A 619 -15.79 -11.40 -3.27
CA LEU A 619 -15.45 -10.40 -4.27
C LEU A 619 -14.03 -10.64 -4.80
N LEU A 620 -13.91 -10.73 -6.12
CA LEU A 620 -12.64 -10.80 -6.83
C LEU A 620 -12.15 -9.39 -7.21
N PRO A 621 -10.84 -9.20 -7.43
CA PRO A 621 -10.28 -7.90 -7.80
C PRO A 621 -11.01 -7.26 -9.00
N GLY A 622 -11.62 -6.11 -8.76
CA GLY A 622 -12.42 -5.39 -9.77
C GLY A 622 -13.81 -5.00 -9.27
N ALA A 623 -14.39 -5.80 -8.38
CA ALA A 623 -15.60 -5.47 -7.63
C ALA A 623 -15.28 -4.48 -6.50
N ARG A 624 -16.22 -3.59 -6.16
CA ARG A 624 -16.09 -2.61 -5.06
C ARG A 624 -17.23 -2.71 -4.07
N ILE A 625 -18.37 -3.28 -4.45
CA ILE A 625 -19.57 -3.34 -3.62
C ILE A 625 -20.10 -4.77 -3.57
N GLY A 626 -20.25 -5.30 -2.36
CA GLY A 626 -20.88 -6.58 -2.08
C GLY A 626 -22.07 -6.41 -1.15
N ALA A 627 -23.20 -7.04 -1.45
CA ALA A 627 -24.36 -7.04 -0.58
C ALA A 627 -24.90 -8.46 -0.36
N GLY A 628 -25.32 -8.74 0.87
CA GLY A 628 -26.04 -9.95 1.26
C GLY A 628 -27.51 -9.90 0.87
N ASN A 629 -28.30 -10.74 1.53
CA ASN A 629 -29.74 -10.86 1.39
C ASN A 629 -30.42 -10.80 2.78
N ALA A 630 -31.35 -11.70 3.09
CA ALA A 630 -32.05 -11.71 4.39
C ALA A 630 -31.66 -12.92 5.27
N LEU A 631 -30.60 -13.63 4.88
CA LEU A 631 -29.99 -14.75 5.58
C LEU A 631 -28.75 -14.27 6.32
N GLY A 632 -28.22 -15.07 7.25
CA GLY A 632 -26.87 -14.84 7.77
C GLY A 632 -25.84 -15.16 6.69
N ASN A 633 -25.29 -14.13 6.07
CA ASN A 633 -24.38 -14.21 4.94
C ASN A 633 -22.91 -14.17 5.35
N VAL A 634 -22.05 -14.80 4.55
CA VAL A 634 -20.59 -14.62 4.64
C VAL A 634 -20.13 -13.83 3.43
N ILE A 635 -19.68 -12.59 3.65
CA ILE A 635 -19.24 -11.68 2.59
C ILE A 635 -17.75 -11.38 2.78
N ILE A 636 -16.94 -11.73 1.78
CA ILE A 636 -15.49 -11.57 1.81
C ILE A 636 -15.07 -10.62 0.68
N GLY A 637 -14.44 -9.51 1.06
CA GLY A 637 -13.80 -8.54 0.18
C GLY A 637 -12.44 -9.02 -0.35
N HIS A 638 -11.67 -8.06 -0.87
CA HIS A 638 -10.31 -8.28 -1.38
C HIS A 638 -9.38 -7.18 -0.86
N ASP A 639 -8.09 -7.22 -1.19
CA ASP A 639 -7.05 -6.30 -0.68
C ASP A 639 -7.13 -4.82 -1.14
N GLY A 640 -8.31 -4.31 -1.52
CA GLY A 640 -8.47 -2.91 -1.87
C GLY A 640 -9.87 -2.43 -1.51
N GLY A 641 -9.99 -1.16 -1.11
CA GLY A 641 -11.20 -0.60 -0.50
C GLY A 641 -12.55 -1.02 -1.11
N VAL A 642 -13.34 -1.77 -0.33
CA VAL A 642 -14.68 -2.29 -0.64
C VAL A 642 -15.77 -1.67 0.24
N ARG A 643 -17.02 -1.80 -0.19
CA ARG A 643 -18.22 -1.58 0.65
C ARG A 643 -19.01 -2.88 0.75
N LEU A 644 -19.17 -3.41 1.95
CA LEU A 644 -19.91 -4.64 2.23
C LEU A 644 -21.18 -4.34 3.05
N LEU A 645 -22.30 -4.94 2.66
CA LEU A 645 -23.61 -4.78 3.29
C LEU A 645 -24.18 -6.15 3.66
N GLY A 646 -24.35 -6.46 4.95
CA GLY A 646 -24.97 -7.70 5.43
C GLY A 646 -26.48 -7.71 5.21
N LEU A 647 -27.13 -6.63 5.64
CA LEU A 647 -28.58 -6.36 5.63
C LEU A 647 -29.33 -6.96 6.81
N ALA A 648 -29.84 -8.18 6.70
CA ALA A 648 -30.60 -8.81 7.77
C ALA A 648 -30.20 -10.26 7.90
N GLY A 649 -30.10 -10.76 9.13
CA GLY A 649 -29.50 -12.07 9.42
C GLY A 649 -28.22 -11.88 10.22
N ASP A 650 -27.70 -12.96 10.81
CA ASP A 650 -26.44 -12.92 11.56
C ASP A 650 -25.28 -13.06 10.56
N ASP A 651 -24.71 -11.93 10.13
CA ASP A 651 -23.77 -11.84 9.01
C ASP A 651 -22.28 -11.89 9.44
N VAL A 652 -21.40 -12.32 8.52
CA VAL A 652 -19.94 -12.25 8.67
C VAL A 652 -19.35 -11.49 7.49
N LEU A 653 -18.85 -10.27 7.76
CA LEU A 653 -18.26 -9.38 6.76
C LEU A 653 -16.75 -9.27 6.99
N ARG A 654 -15.94 -9.43 5.94
CA ARG A 654 -14.49 -9.25 5.98
C ARG A 654 -14.03 -8.31 4.86
N GLY A 655 -13.51 -7.13 5.20
CA GLY A 655 -13.02 -6.13 4.25
C GLY A 655 -11.74 -6.58 3.55
N GLY A 656 -10.71 -6.86 4.34
CA GLY A 656 -9.42 -7.35 3.86
C GLY A 656 -8.34 -6.31 4.09
N ALA A 657 -7.88 -5.65 3.03
CA ALA A 657 -6.96 -4.54 3.15
C ALA A 657 -7.46 -3.36 2.32
N GLY A 658 -6.93 -2.17 2.60
CA GLY A 658 -7.45 -0.91 2.08
C GLY A 658 -8.59 -0.37 2.94
N ASP A 659 -8.95 0.89 2.71
CA ASP A 659 -9.97 1.58 3.50
C ASP A 659 -11.38 1.06 3.13
N ASP A 660 -11.96 0.25 4.00
CA ASP A 660 -13.20 -0.50 3.78
C ASP A 660 -14.40 0.10 4.53
N VAL A 661 -15.62 -0.17 4.03
CA VAL A 661 -16.87 0.19 4.70
C VAL A 661 -17.75 -1.04 4.87
N LEU A 662 -17.94 -1.49 6.10
CA LEU A 662 -18.73 -2.67 6.44
C LEU A 662 -19.99 -2.24 7.24
N GLU A 663 -21.14 -2.76 6.85
CA GLU A 663 -22.43 -2.48 7.50
C GLU A 663 -23.18 -3.81 7.71
N GLY A 664 -23.33 -4.23 8.97
CA GLY A 664 -23.98 -5.49 9.37
C GLY A 664 -25.48 -5.45 9.09
N GLY A 665 -26.21 -4.66 9.88
CA GLY A 665 -27.64 -4.41 9.68
C GLY A 665 -28.49 -4.92 10.83
N GLU A 666 -29.49 -5.76 10.57
CA GLU A 666 -30.29 -6.43 11.62
C GLU A 666 -29.75 -7.84 11.88
N GLY A 667 -29.27 -8.16 13.08
CA GLY A 667 -28.73 -9.48 13.37
C GLY A 667 -27.59 -9.41 14.39
N GLN A 668 -27.03 -10.55 14.77
CA GLN A 668 -25.77 -10.60 15.51
C GLN A 668 -24.62 -10.75 14.50
N ASP A 669 -24.04 -9.63 14.13
CA ASP A 669 -23.10 -9.54 13.03
C ASP A 669 -21.65 -9.61 13.52
N ARG A 670 -20.77 -10.12 12.65
CA ARG A 670 -19.31 -10.06 12.83
C ARG A 670 -18.69 -9.31 11.67
N LEU A 671 -18.13 -8.14 11.95
CA LEU A 671 -17.43 -7.28 11.00
C LEU A 671 -15.93 -7.26 11.30
N GLU A 672 -15.11 -7.45 10.26
CA GLU A 672 -13.64 -7.42 10.33
C GLU A 672 -13.10 -6.53 9.21
N GLY A 673 -12.58 -5.34 9.56
CA GLY A 673 -12.02 -4.36 8.62
C GLY A 673 -10.72 -4.88 7.99
N GLY A 674 -9.70 -5.04 8.83
CA GLY A 674 -8.43 -5.64 8.45
C GLY A 674 -7.30 -4.63 8.51
N ALA A 675 -6.75 -4.21 7.37
CA ALA A 675 -5.70 -3.20 7.33
C ALA A 675 -6.09 -2.02 6.45
N GLY A 676 -6.12 -0.80 6.97
CA GLY A 676 -6.67 0.36 6.27
C GLY A 676 -7.42 1.25 7.27
N ASP A 677 -7.76 2.48 6.89
CA ASP A 677 -8.62 3.30 7.74
C ASP A 677 -10.10 2.89 7.50
N ASP A 678 -10.64 2.00 8.32
CA ASP A 678 -11.91 1.32 8.07
C ASP A 678 -13.12 1.96 8.78
N ARG A 679 -14.32 1.75 8.24
CA ARG A 679 -15.59 2.13 8.88
C ARG A 679 -16.51 0.93 9.04
N LEU A 680 -16.78 0.55 10.29
CA LEU A 680 -17.62 -0.59 10.66
C LEU A 680 -18.89 -0.10 11.37
N LEU A 681 -20.05 -0.58 10.92
CA LEU A 681 -21.38 -0.27 11.45
C LEU A 681 -22.07 -1.59 11.80
N GLY A 682 -22.24 -1.92 13.08
CA GLY A 682 -22.91 -3.14 13.55
C GLY A 682 -24.38 -3.13 13.17
N GLY A 683 -25.14 -2.21 13.76
CA GLY A 683 -26.56 -2.02 13.47
C GLY A 683 -27.43 -2.39 14.66
N ALA A 684 -28.32 -3.35 14.51
CA ALA A 684 -29.21 -3.80 15.58
C ALA A 684 -28.98 -5.28 15.89
N GLY A 685 -28.64 -5.58 17.13
CA GLY A 685 -28.29 -6.90 17.64
C GLY A 685 -27.02 -6.81 18.47
N ASN A 686 -26.43 -7.96 18.82
CA ASN A 686 -25.21 -7.96 19.62
C ASN A 686 -24.04 -8.27 18.68
N ASP A 687 -23.31 -7.24 18.28
CA ASP A 687 -22.36 -7.30 17.19
C ASP A 687 -20.92 -7.41 17.68
N LEU A 688 -20.05 -7.94 16.81
CA LEU A 688 -18.60 -7.99 17.00
C LEU A 688 -17.91 -7.23 15.88
N LEU A 689 -17.33 -6.08 16.21
CA LEU A 689 -16.60 -5.22 15.28
C LEU A 689 -15.11 -5.27 15.60
N LEU A 690 -14.30 -5.59 14.59
CA LEU A 690 -12.84 -5.62 14.66
C LEU A 690 -12.28 -4.67 13.60
N GLY A 691 -11.69 -3.55 14.01
CA GLY A 691 -11.06 -2.55 13.13
C GLY A 691 -9.81 -3.14 12.46
N GLY A 692 -8.77 -3.36 13.26
CA GLY A 692 -7.53 -4.00 12.82
C GLY A 692 -6.34 -3.05 12.85
N GLU A 693 -5.65 -2.86 11.73
CA GLU A 693 -4.59 -1.86 11.60
C GLU A 693 -5.12 -0.63 10.86
N GLY A 694 -5.00 0.56 11.43
CA GLY A 694 -5.47 1.79 10.78
C GLY A 694 -6.13 2.74 11.76
N ARG A 695 -6.67 3.85 11.26
CA ARG A 695 -7.53 4.73 12.08
C ARG A 695 -8.98 4.41 11.79
N ASP A 696 -9.55 3.59 12.64
CA ASP A 696 -10.83 2.96 12.41
C ASP A 696 -11.97 3.70 13.09
N TRP A 697 -13.16 3.56 12.50
CA TRP A 697 -14.40 4.10 13.04
C TRP A 697 -15.42 2.97 13.23
N LEU A 698 -15.70 2.63 14.48
CA LEU A 698 -16.59 1.53 14.87
C LEU A 698 -17.83 2.09 15.58
N GLU A 699 -19.02 1.71 15.09
CA GLU A 699 -20.31 2.00 15.70
C GLU A 699 -21.06 0.68 15.95
N GLY A 700 -21.30 0.33 17.21
CA GLY A 700 -22.05 -0.88 17.61
C GLY A 700 -23.52 -0.77 17.22
N GLY A 701 -24.22 0.18 17.82
CA GLY A 701 -25.61 0.48 17.47
C GLY A 701 -26.56 0.09 18.60
N GLY A 702 -27.44 -0.88 18.36
CA GLY A 702 -28.42 -1.29 19.36
C GLY A 702 -28.23 -2.73 19.81
N GLY A 703 -27.82 -2.95 21.05
CA GLY A 703 -27.59 -4.27 21.64
C GLY A 703 -26.34 -4.25 22.51
N GLY A 704 -25.91 -5.40 23.03
CA GLY A 704 -24.67 -5.48 23.80
C GLY A 704 -23.51 -5.85 22.89
N ASP A 705 -22.79 -4.85 22.42
CA ASP A 705 -21.79 -4.95 21.36
C ASP A 705 -20.37 -5.13 21.90
N ARG A 706 -19.50 -5.69 21.06
CA ARG A 706 -18.06 -5.75 21.32
C ARG A 706 -17.31 -5.08 20.17
N LEU A 707 -16.65 -3.97 20.48
CA LEU A 707 -15.84 -3.19 19.55
C LEU A 707 -14.36 -3.31 19.93
N GLU A 708 -13.51 -3.63 18.96
CA GLU A 708 -12.05 -3.70 19.12
C GLU A 708 -11.40 -2.88 18.00
N GLY A 709 -10.80 -1.74 18.35
CA GLY A 709 -10.14 -0.81 17.41
C GLY A 709 -8.91 -1.44 16.78
N GLY A 710 -7.94 -1.79 17.61
CA GLY A 710 -6.73 -2.50 17.18
C GLY A 710 -5.50 -1.60 17.27
N ALA A 711 -4.89 -1.28 16.14
CA ALA A 711 -3.69 -0.44 16.10
C ALA A 711 -3.92 0.82 15.27
N GLY A 712 -3.85 1.97 15.91
CA GLY A 712 -4.02 3.30 15.33
C GLY A 712 -4.90 4.16 16.23
N ASP A 713 -5.19 5.39 15.81
CA ASP A 713 -6.03 6.32 16.59
C ASP A 713 -7.51 6.08 16.26
N ASP A 714 -8.20 5.28 17.06
CA ASP A 714 -9.52 4.74 16.75
C ASP A 714 -10.68 5.51 17.40
N HIS A 715 -11.86 5.34 16.82
CA HIS A 715 -13.11 5.92 17.30
C HIS A 715 -14.15 4.82 17.53
N LEU A 716 -14.48 4.55 18.79
CA LEU A 716 -15.40 3.48 19.19
C LEU A 716 -16.65 4.07 19.86
N PHE A 717 -17.83 3.77 19.30
CA PHE A 717 -19.13 4.18 19.82
C PHE A 717 -20.02 2.94 20.07
N GLY A 718 -20.30 2.63 21.33
CA GLY A 718 -21.21 1.53 21.72
C GLY A 718 -22.67 1.83 21.33
N GLN A 719 -23.16 2.99 21.78
CA GLN A 719 -24.52 3.53 21.60
C GLN A 719 -25.56 2.99 22.59
N GLU A 720 -26.49 2.12 22.21
CA GLU A 720 -27.54 1.62 23.12
C GLU A 720 -27.22 0.19 23.56
N GLY A 721 -27.00 -0.04 24.86
CA GLY A 721 -26.82 -1.38 25.42
C GLY A 721 -25.62 -1.46 26.35
N ASP A 722 -25.32 -2.66 26.87
CA ASP A 722 -24.17 -2.87 27.75
C ASP A 722 -22.99 -3.36 26.91
N ASP A 723 -22.08 -2.46 26.55
CA ASP A 723 -21.07 -2.67 25.52
C ASP A 723 -19.67 -2.97 26.08
N ILE A 724 -18.80 -3.54 25.24
CA ILE A 724 -17.37 -3.73 25.51
C ILE A 724 -16.57 -3.02 24.41
N LEU A 725 -15.87 -1.95 24.78
CA LEU A 725 -15.03 -1.17 23.88
C LEU A 725 -13.55 -1.38 24.26
N LEU A 726 -12.75 -1.84 23.31
CA LEU A 726 -11.31 -2.01 23.43
C LEU A 726 -10.59 -1.16 22.37
N GLY A 727 -9.90 -0.11 22.78
CA GLY A 727 -9.16 0.77 21.86
C GLY A 727 -8.00 0.04 21.19
N GLY A 728 -7.09 -0.50 22.00
CA GLY A 728 -5.94 -1.26 21.54
C GLY A 728 -4.66 -0.46 21.71
N GLY A 729 -4.11 0.10 20.63
CA GLY A 729 -2.95 0.97 20.73
C GLY A 729 -3.02 2.14 19.76
N GLY A 730 -2.72 3.33 20.24
CA GLY A 730 -2.95 4.60 19.55
C GLY A 730 -3.68 5.55 20.49
N ARG A 731 -4.19 6.67 19.99
CA ARG A 731 -4.97 7.61 20.81
C ARG A 731 -6.45 7.45 20.51
N ASP A 732 -7.09 6.65 21.33
CA ASP A 732 -8.43 6.16 21.09
C ASP A 732 -9.49 7.02 21.76
N ARG A 733 -10.67 7.06 21.13
CA ARG A 733 -11.88 7.71 21.68
C ARG A 733 -12.94 6.67 21.91
N LEU A 734 -13.25 6.42 23.18
CA LEU A 734 -14.21 5.40 23.60
C LEU A 734 -15.43 6.07 24.23
N ASN A 735 -16.58 5.88 23.61
CA ASN A 735 -17.86 6.34 24.12
C ASN A 735 -18.86 5.17 24.14
N GLY A 736 -19.11 4.62 25.34
CA GLY A 736 -20.07 3.54 25.53
C GLY A 736 -21.50 3.96 25.17
N GLY A 737 -21.87 5.20 25.51
CA GLY A 737 -23.23 5.69 25.31
C GLY A 737 -24.14 5.22 26.45
N GLY A 738 -25.36 4.80 26.12
CA GLY A 738 -26.34 4.44 27.14
C GLY A 738 -26.27 2.96 27.51
N GLY A 739 -25.86 2.66 28.73
CA GLY A 739 -25.91 1.31 29.32
C GLY A 739 -24.81 1.15 30.34
N ALA A 740 -24.49 -0.06 30.79
CA ALA A 740 -23.38 -0.31 31.70
C ALA A 740 -22.16 -0.85 30.92
N ASP A 741 -21.29 0.06 30.50
CA ASP A 741 -20.24 -0.26 29.53
C ASP A 741 -18.89 -0.63 30.15
N TRP A 742 -18.12 -1.46 29.46
CA TRP A 742 -16.73 -1.75 29.76
C TRP A 742 -15.83 -1.08 28.73
N MET A 743 -14.94 -0.18 29.16
CA MET A 743 -14.02 0.54 28.28
C MET A 743 -12.57 0.33 28.72
N GLU A 744 -11.71 -0.10 27.78
CA GLU A 744 -10.26 -0.25 27.94
C GLU A 744 -9.57 0.33 26.70
N GLY A 745 -8.89 1.47 26.84
CA GLY A 745 -8.22 2.20 25.76
C GLY A 745 -6.92 1.52 25.34
N GLY A 746 -6.09 1.13 26.31
CA GLY A 746 -4.85 0.41 26.03
C GLY A 746 -3.70 1.38 25.79
N ALA A 747 -2.79 1.06 24.87
CA ALA A 747 -1.54 1.81 24.77
C ALA A 747 -1.68 3.14 24.02
N GLY A 748 -1.59 4.27 24.69
CA GLY A 748 -1.53 5.61 24.11
C GLY A 748 -2.24 6.62 25.00
N ASP A 749 -2.56 7.82 24.50
CA ASP A 749 -3.26 8.82 25.33
C ASP A 749 -4.75 8.82 24.95
N ASP A 750 -5.57 8.14 25.74
CA ASP A 750 -6.95 7.81 25.40
C ASP A 750 -7.99 8.72 26.07
N VAL A 751 -9.19 8.75 25.51
CA VAL A 751 -10.33 9.50 26.05
C VAL A 751 -11.56 8.61 26.21
N TYR A 752 -12.07 8.54 27.44
CA TYR A 752 -13.27 7.81 27.81
C TYR A 752 -14.43 8.76 28.11
N TRP A 753 -15.61 8.53 27.53
CA TRP A 753 -16.85 9.22 27.91
C TRP A 753 -17.67 8.36 28.86
N VAL A 754 -17.98 8.89 30.05
CA VAL A 754 -18.77 8.20 31.08
C VAL A 754 -20.04 8.99 31.36
N ASP A 755 -21.19 8.37 31.12
CA ASP A 755 -22.50 9.00 31.32
C ASP A 755 -23.47 8.15 32.15
N HIS A 756 -23.13 6.90 32.42
CA HIS A 756 -23.96 5.99 33.18
C HIS A 756 -23.18 5.40 34.38
N PRO A 757 -23.81 5.26 35.57
CA PRO A 757 -23.13 4.79 36.78
C PRO A 757 -22.67 3.32 36.72
N GLY A 758 -23.07 2.59 35.67
CA GLY A 758 -22.62 1.23 35.38
C GLY A 758 -21.30 1.18 34.61
N ASP A 759 -20.86 2.30 34.03
CA ASP A 759 -19.68 2.37 33.17
C ASP A 759 -18.42 2.06 33.97
N ARG A 760 -17.53 1.31 33.33
CA ARG A 760 -16.28 0.84 33.92
C ARG A 760 -15.13 1.12 32.95
N VAL A 761 -14.33 2.12 33.31
CA VAL A 761 -13.03 2.38 32.70
C VAL A 761 -11.96 1.48 33.34
N VAL A 762 -11.13 0.86 32.51
CA VAL A 762 -10.01 0.00 32.94
C VAL A 762 -8.74 0.46 32.23
N GLU A 763 -7.74 0.81 33.04
CA GLU A 763 -6.42 1.27 32.58
C GLU A 763 -5.34 0.42 33.27
N ARG A 764 -4.27 0.04 32.56
CA ARG A 764 -3.12 -0.63 33.20
C ARG A 764 -1.93 0.30 33.34
N ALA A 765 -1.01 -0.06 34.22
CA ALA A 765 0.18 0.74 34.46
C ALA A 765 1.07 0.88 33.20
N GLY A 766 1.31 2.13 32.79
CA GLY A 766 2.24 2.47 31.70
C GLY A 766 1.64 2.32 30.30
N GLU A 767 0.32 2.32 30.21
CA GLU A 767 -0.43 2.28 28.95
C GLU A 767 -0.62 3.70 28.37
N GLY A 768 -0.75 4.75 29.19
CA GLY A 768 -1.08 6.07 28.66
C GLY A 768 -0.88 7.24 29.60
N HIS A 769 -1.31 8.42 29.12
CA HIS A 769 -1.83 9.49 29.97
C HIS A 769 -3.28 9.76 29.57
N ASP A 770 -4.21 9.30 30.39
CA ASP A 770 -5.57 9.07 29.94
C ASP A 770 -6.58 10.01 30.58
N ARG A 771 -7.66 10.29 29.85
CA ARG A 771 -8.71 11.24 30.26
C ARG A 771 -10.07 10.59 30.33
N VAL A 772 -10.76 10.80 31.45
CA VAL A 772 -12.20 10.56 31.57
C VAL A 772 -12.97 11.88 31.45
N VAL A 773 -13.94 11.93 30.54
CA VAL A 773 -14.94 12.98 30.44
C VAL A 773 -16.24 12.44 31.04
N ALA A 774 -16.64 12.95 32.20
CA ALA A 774 -17.78 12.41 32.96
C ALA A 774 -18.95 13.41 33.02
N SER A 775 -20.14 12.98 32.59
CA SER A 775 -21.37 13.77 32.75
C SER A 775 -22.13 13.49 34.06
N ILE A 776 -21.61 12.54 34.84
CA ILE A 776 -22.07 12.10 36.17
C ILE A 776 -20.97 12.26 37.22
N ASP A 777 -21.32 12.17 38.50
CA ASP A 777 -20.34 12.08 39.58
C ASP A 777 -19.43 10.87 39.36
N TYR A 778 -18.10 11.07 39.39
CA TYR A 778 -17.15 10.04 39.01
C TYR A 778 -15.90 10.00 39.91
N THR A 779 -15.37 8.80 40.09
CA THR A 779 -14.10 8.55 40.78
C THR A 779 -13.17 7.86 39.79
N LEU A 780 -12.00 8.44 39.53
CA LEU A 780 -11.03 7.87 38.61
C LEU A 780 -10.61 6.46 39.09
N PRO A 781 -10.60 5.45 38.20
CA PRO A 781 -9.99 4.16 38.51
C PRO A 781 -8.47 4.32 38.69
N GLU A 782 -7.78 3.28 39.17
CA GLU A 782 -6.31 3.27 39.19
C GLU A 782 -5.77 3.52 37.77
N HIS A 783 -4.62 4.19 37.68
CA HIS A 783 -3.86 4.42 36.44
C HIS A 783 -4.42 5.46 35.46
N VAL A 784 -5.55 6.11 35.73
CA VAL A 784 -6.04 7.24 34.92
C VAL A 784 -5.61 8.57 35.55
N GLU A 785 -5.10 9.50 34.73
CA GLU A 785 -4.51 10.76 35.21
C GLU A 785 -5.50 11.94 35.20
N GLU A 786 -6.42 12.02 34.24
CA GLU A 786 -7.25 13.22 34.03
C GLU A 786 -8.75 12.95 34.15
N LEU A 787 -9.46 13.85 34.84
CA LEU A 787 -10.92 13.89 34.94
C LEU A 787 -11.45 15.27 34.53
N LEU A 788 -12.34 15.29 33.54
CA LEU A 788 -13.11 16.46 33.16
C LEU A 788 -14.59 16.22 33.51
N LEU A 789 -15.16 17.05 34.38
CA LEU A 789 -16.58 17.03 34.67
C LEU A 789 -17.36 17.85 33.63
N GLU A 790 -18.43 17.30 33.10
CA GLU A 790 -19.38 17.97 32.22
C GLU A 790 -20.83 17.77 32.71
N GLY A 791 -21.79 18.35 31.99
CA GLY A 791 -23.21 18.07 32.20
C GLY A 791 -23.71 18.38 33.61
N LEU A 792 -24.15 17.33 34.33
CA LEU A 792 -24.77 17.44 35.66
C LEU A 792 -23.87 16.94 36.79
N ALA A 793 -22.63 16.52 36.49
CA ALA A 793 -21.66 16.05 37.47
C ALA A 793 -21.36 17.15 38.49
N ARG A 794 -21.26 16.78 39.77
CA ARG A 794 -20.92 17.68 40.87
C ARG A 794 -19.79 17.16 41.73
N ARG A 795 -19.36 15.92 41.54
CA ARG A 795 -18.30 15.30 42.33
C ARG A 795 -17.28 14.64 41.42
N GLY A 796 -16.02 15.02 41.62
CA GLY A 796 -14.85 14.39 41.01
C GLY A 796 -13.92 13.90 42.11
N THR A 797 -13.41 12.68 41.98
CA THR A 797 -12.41 12.14 42.91
C THR A 797 -11.29 11.48 42.12
N GLY A 798 -10.06 11.88 42.37
CA GLY A 798 -8.86 11.28 41.80
C GLY A 798 -8.50 9.94 42.44
N ASN A 799 -7.30 9.47 42.16
CA ASN A 799 -6.74 8.21 42.64
C ASN A 799 -5.46 8.46 43.47
N ALA A 800 -4.41 7.66 43.26
CA ALA A 800 -3.14 7.77 44.00
C ALA A 800 -1.99 8.35 43.14
N LEU A 801 -2.29 8.80 41.92
CA LEU A 801 -1.41 9.50 41.00
C LEU A 801 -1.56 11.01 41.18
N GLY A 802 -0.66 11.80 40.60
CA GLY A 802 -0.91 13.23 40.44
C GLY A 802 -1.96 13.44 39.35
N ASN A 803 -3.18 13.78 39.74
CA ASN A 803 -4.33 13.89 38.88
C ASN A 803 -4.60 15.34 38.43
N LEU A 804 -5.06 15.51 37.19
CA LEU A 804 -5.66 16.76 36.72
C LEU A 804 -7.19 16.61 36.77
N ILE A 805 -7.85 17.39 37.62
CA ILE A 805 -9.31 17.36 37.79
C ILE A 805 -9.89 18.74 37.49
N ASP A 806 -10.58 18.82 36.36
CA ASP A 806 -11.30 20.01 35.90
C ASP A 806 -12.80 19.87 36.21
N GLY A 807 -13.31 20.81 37.01
CA GLY A 807 -14.72 20.99 37.30
C GLY A 807 -15.50 21.66 36.17
N ASN A 808 -16.81 21.77 36.37
CA ASN A 808 -17.73 22.47 35.47
C ASN A 808 -18.23 23.78 36.10
N ALA A 809 -19.29 24.37 35.53
CA ALA A 809 -19.84 25.64 35.99
C ALA A 809 -20.87 25.50 37.15
N LEU A 810 -20.91 24.34 37.82
CA LEU A 810 -21.76 24.07 38.97
C LEU A 810 -20.93 24.04 40.25
N ASP A 811 -21.56 24.19 41.41
CA ASP A 811 -20.92 23.93 42.71
C ASP A 811 -20.38 22.49 42.78
N ASN A 812 -19.06 22.35 42.62
CA ASN A 812 -18.33 21.11 42.51
C ASN A 812 -17.65 20.74 43.83
N TRP A 813 -17.56 19.44 44.10
CA TRP A 813 -16.71 18.89 45.15
C TRP A 813 -15.64 18.01 44.50
N LEU A 814 -14.42 18.53 44.45
CA LEU A 814 -13.25 17.86 43.89
C LEU A 814 -12.34 17.34 45.01
N GLN A 815 -11.90 16.09 44.91
CA GLN A 815 -10.93 15.46 45.81
C GLN A 815 -9.78 14.91 44.97
N GLY A 816 -8.54 15.35 45.19
CA GLY A 816 -7.35 14.86 44.48
C GLY A 816 -6.98 13.45 44.91
N GLY A 817 -6.70 13.28 46.21
CA GLY A 817 -6.39 11.99 46.81
C GLY A 817 -4.95 11.95 47.30
N ALA A 818 -4.10 11.15 46.65
CA ALA A 818 -2.67 11.15 46.91
C ALA A 818 -1.94 11.34 45.59
N GLY A 819 -0.75 11.94 45.60
CA GLY A 819 -0.09 12.41 44.38
C GLY A 819 -0.07 13.95 44.35
N ASP A 820 0.71 14.53 43.46
CA ASP A 820 0.74 15.99 43.30
C ASP A 820 -0.38 16.37 42.32
N ASP A 821 -1.53 16.79 42.85
CA ASP A 821 -2.78 16.98 42.11
C ASP A 821 -2.96 18.43 41.60
N TRP A 822 -3.67 18.61 40.49
CA TRP A 822 -4.14 19.89 39.98
C TRP A 822 -5.68 19.90 39.96
N LEU A 823 -6.29 20.73 40.81
CA LEU A 823 -7.73 20.85 40.94
C LEU A 823 -8.19 22.24 40.46
N GLU A 824 -9.05 22.28 39.44
CA GLU A 824 -9.70 23.51 38.96
C GLU A 824 -11.22 23.41 39.15
N GLY A 825 -11.80 24.22 40.05
CA GLY A 825 -13.24 24.19 40.36
C GLY A 825 -14.11 24.68 39.21
N GLY A 826 -13.62 25.68 38.47
CA GLY A 826 -14.32 26.26 37.33
C GLY A 826 -15.20 27.43 37.75
N GLY A 827 -16.50 27.23 37.83
CA GLY A 827 -17.39 28.26 38.38
C GLY A 827 -18.50 27.65 39.23
N GLY A 828 -19.03 28.44 40.17
CA GLY A 828 -19.88 27.90 41.23
C GLY A 828 -19.22 28.14 42.57
N ASP A 829 -19.85 27.74 43.67
CA ASP A 829 -19.20 27.77 44.98
C ASP A 829 -18.57 26.39 45.25
N ASP A 830 -17.28 26.24 44.97
CA ASP A 830 -16.61 24.95 44.88
C ASP A 830 -15.92 24.52 46.18
N ARG A 831 -15.76 23.21 46.37
CA ARG A 831 -14.95 22.62 47.45
C ARG A 831 -13.86 21.75 46.85
N LEU A 832 -12.61 22.17 47.01
CA LEU A 832 -11.42 21.49 46.51
C LEU A 832 -10.63 20.93 47.70
N GLU A 833 -10.27 19.65 47.63
CA GLU A 833 -9.48 18.96 48.65
C GLU A 833 -8.33 18.20 47.98
N GLY A 834 -7.08 18.66 48.15
CA GLY A 834 -5.89 18.10 47.49
C GLY A 834 -5.58 16.69 48.02
N GLY A 835 -5.21 16.59 49.29
CA GLY A 835 -5.02 15.34 49.99
C GLY A 835 -3.58 15.12 50.43
N HIS A 836 -2.83 14.24 49.76
CA HIS A 836 -1.43 13.95 50.05
C HIS A 836 -0.55 14.22 48.83
N GLY A 837 0.25 15.26 48.84
CA GLY A 837 1.12 15.64 47.73
C GLY A 837 1.35 17.14 47.74
N ASN A 838 2.02 17.65 46.73
CA ASN A 838 2.15 19.10 46.52
C ASN A 838 1.07 19.52 45.52
N ASP A 839 -0.09 19.90 46.03
CA ASP A 839 -1.28 20.09 45.22
C ASP A 839 -1.43 21.54 44.77
N PHE A 840 -1.99 21.74 43.57
CA PHE A 840 -2.39 23.04 43.05
C PHE A 840 -3.91 23.16 43.04
N LEU A 841 -4.45 24.07 43.85
CA LEU A 841 -5.89 24.27 43.99
C LEU A 841 -6.28 25.65 43.46
N LYS A 842 -7.23 25.67 42.51
CA LYS A 842 -7.78 26.89 41.92
C LYS A 842 -9.31 26.81 41.92
N GLY A 843 -9.95 27.55 42.81
CA GLY A 843 -11.41 27.61 42.91
C GLY A 843 -12.07 28.09 41.62
N GLY A 844 -11.60 29.23 41.08
CA GLY A 844 -12.19 29.81 39.87
C GLY A 844 -13.15 30.93 40.21
N SER A 845 -14.34 30.99 39.61
CA SER A 845 -15.31 32.04 39.94
C SER A 845 -16.33 31.52 40.95
N GLY A 846 -16.34 32.03 42.17
CA GLY A 846 -17.07 31.37 43.23
C GLY A 846 -16.85 32.00 44.58
N ALA A 847 -17.51 31.47 45.61
CA ALA A 847 -16.97 31.50 46.96
C ALA A 847 -16.44 30.10 47.28
N ASP A 848 -15.15 29.89 47.05
CA ASP A 848 -14.58 28.55 47.02
C ASP A 848 -13.92 28.17 48.35
N VAL A 849 -13.93 26.89 48.69
CA VAL A 849 -13.23 26.34 49.86
C VAL A 849 -12.12 25.43 49.38
N MET A 850 -10.88 25.81 49.63
CA MET A 850 -9.69 25.05 49.22
C MET A 850 -8.95 24.52 50.45
N LEU A 851 -8.73 23.20 50.47
CA LEU A 851 -8.00 22.47 51.52
C LEU A 851 -6.89 21.65 50.85
N GLY A 852 -5.64 22.06 51.01
CA GLY A 852 -4.49 21.43 50.35
C GLY A 852 -4.22 20.05 50.92
N GLY A 853 -3.99 19.94 52.23
CA GLY A 853 -3.75 18.65 52.87
C GLY A 853 -2.29 18.48 53.24
N PHE A 854 -1.72 17.29 53.13
CA PHE A 854 -0.30 17.07 53.46
C PHE A 854 0.60 17.25 52.23
N GLY A 855 1.68 18.01 52.40
CA GLY A 855 2.66 18.34 51.37
C GLY A 855 2.71 19.84 51.18
N ASN A 856 3.44 20.35 50.20
CA ASN A 856 3.59 21.79 50.02
C ASN A 856 2.63 22.28 48.94
N ASP A 857 1.48 22.80 49.36
CA ASP A 857 0.37 23.10 48.48
C ASP A 857 0.41 24.54 47.97
N THR A 858 -0.22 24.76 46.82
CA THR A 858 -0.38 26.09 46.21
C THR A 858 -1.86 26.40 45.98
N TYR A 859 -2.34 27.44 46.62
CA TYR A 859 -3.71 27.94 46.50
C TYR A 859 -3.75 29.18 45.59
N SER A 860 -4.60 29.19 44.58
CA SER A 860 -4.87 30.36 43.74
C SER A 860 -6.18 31.03 44.16
N VAL A 861 -6.09 32.18 44.82
CA VAL A 861 -7.24 32.94 45.33
C VAL A 861 -7.56 34.10 44.40
N ASN A 862 -8.78 34.17 43.88
CA ASN A 862 -9.22 35.21 42.95
C ASN A 862 -10.60 35.80 43.25
N ASP A 863 -11.34 35.27 44.22
CA ASP A 863 -12.52 35.91 44.80
C ASP A 863 -12.28 36.23 46.30
N PRO A 864 -12.69 37.41 46.80
CA PRO A 864 -12.54 37.77 48.21
C PRO A 864 -13.35 36.89 49.19
N ARG A 865 -14.22 36.02 48.68
CA ARG A 865 -14.99 35.06 49.49
C ARG A 865 -14.34 33.68 49.55
N ASP A 866 -13.24 33.46 48.82
CA ASP A 866 -12.48 32.21 48.87
C ASP A 866 -11.93 31.97 50.28
N ILE A 867 -11.98 30.72 50.71
CA ILE A 867 -11.53 30.26 52.02
C ILE A 867 -10.43 29.22 51.81
N VAL A 868 -9.21 29.59 52.16
CA VAL A 868 -8.09 28.64 52.30
C VAL A 868 -8.11 28.07 53.72
N VAL A 869 -8.10 26.75 53.82
CA VAL A 869 -8.09 26.01 55.09
C VAL A 869 -6.79 25.22 55.18
N GLU A 870 -6.03 25.45 56.24
CA GLU A 870 -4.77 24.74 56.52
C GLU A 870 -4.80 24.13 57.93
N HIS A 871 -4.06 23.03 58.15
CA HIS A 871 -3.89 22.46 59.49
C HIS A 871 -2.43 22.35 59.91
N ILE A 872 -2.23 22.09 61.20
CA ILE A 872 -0.88 22.04 61.77
C ILE A 872 -0.09 20.82 61.22
N HIS A 873 1.17 21.05 60.84
CA HIS A 873 2.12 20.04 60.36
C HIS A 873 1.77 19.39 59.02
N GLN A 874 1.13 20.15 58.14
CA GLN A 874 0.67 19.68 56.86
C GLN A 874 1.62 20.04 55.71
N GLY A 875 2.30 21.17 55.75
CA GLY A 875 3.17 21.55 54.65
C GLY A 875 4.01 22.78 54.91
N PHE A 876 4.57 23.30 53.82
CA PHE A 876 5.00 24.68 53.68
C PHE A 876 4.28 25.27 52.48
N ASP A 877 3.24 26.03 52.75
CA ASP A 877 2.16 26.24 51.78
C ASP A 877 2.15 27.67 51.23
N THR A 878 1.69 27.80 49.98
CA THR A 878 1.72 29.05 49.22
C THR A 878 0.34 29.50 48.81
N VAL A 879 -0.03 30.72 49.17
CA VAL A 879 -1.17 31.41 48.55
C VAL A 879 -0.68 32.38 47.49
N ARG A 880 -1.18 32.19 46.27
CA ARG A 880 -1.11 33.18 45.19
C ARG A 880 -2.41 33.96 45.15
N SER A 881 -2.36 35.19 45.64
CA SER A 881 -3.53 36.08 45.68
C SER A 881 -3.60 36.96 44.45
N TRP A 882 -4.76 36.99 43.81
CA TRP A 882 -5.10 37.89 42.70
C TRP A 882 -6.06 39.01 43.14
N ILE A 883 -6.38 39.11 44.43
CA ILE A 883 -7.32 40.08 44.99
C ILE A 883 -6.61 41.20 45.74
N GLU A 884 -7.28 42.36 45.88
CA GLU A 884 -6.68 43.60 46.39
C GLU A 884 -6.07 43.46 47.80
N ASP A 885 -6.81 42.82 48.70
CA ASP A 885 -6.44 42.62 50.10
C ASP A 885 -6.44 41.12 50.42
N TYR A 886 -5.30 40.58 50.87
CA TYR A 886 -5.25 39.21 51.37
C TYR A 886 -4.43 39.08 52.66
N ALA A 887 -5.00 38.37 53.62
CA ALA A 887 -4.33 37.99 54.85
C ALA A 887 -4.20 36.47 54.90
N LEU A 888 -2.99 35.98 55.16
CA LEU A 888 -2.75 34.55 55.31
C LEU A 888 -3.61 34.00 56.46
N PRO A 889 -4.37 32.90 56.26
CA PRO A 889 -4.99 32.19 57.36
C PRO A 889 -3.91 31.57 58.26
N ASP A 890 -4.31 31.11 59.45
CA ASP A 890 -3.39 30.39 60.34
C ASP A 890 -2.70 29.23 59.60
N TRP A 891 -1.41 29.02 59.88
CA TRP A 891 -0.58 27.90 59.39
C TRP A 891 -0.13 27.93 57.93
N VAL A 892 -0.48 28.96 57.14
CA VAL A 892 0.10 29.15 55.81
C VAL A 892 1.35 30.03 55.89
N GLU A 893 2.44 29.66 55.24
CA GLU A 893 3.72 30.38 55.36
C GLU A 893 3.99 31.40 54.25
N VAL A 894 3.57 31.14 53.00
CA VAL A 894 3.95 31.97 51.86
C VAL A 894 2.76 32.71 51.27
N LEU A 895 2.91 34.02 51.08
CA LEU A 895 2.00 34.85 50.29
C LEU A 895 2.74 35.44 49.09
N GLU A 896 2.19 35.24 47.90
CA GLU A 896 2.61 35.91 46.68
C GLU A 896 1.44 36.76 46.15
N LEU A 897 1.65 38.06 45.97
CA LEU A 897 0.67 38.93 45.33
C LEU A 897 0.86 38.87 43.81
N TRP A 898 -0.20 38.57 43.08
CA TRP A 898 -0.20 38.43 41.62
C TRP A 898 -1.18 39.40 40.96
N GLY A 899 -0.92 39.70 39.68
CA GLY A 899 -1.79 40.56 38.88
C GLY A 899 -1.60 42.05 39.14
N HIS A 900 -2.63 42.84 38.80
CA HIS A 900 -2.57 44.31 38.76
C HIS A 900 -3.52 44.99 39.76
N VAL A 901 -4.13 44.22 40.65
CA VAL A 901 -5.06 44.72 41.68
C VAL A 901 -4.61 44.37 43.10
N ALA A 902 -3.85 43.30 43.31
CA ALA A 902 -3.34 42.88 44.61
C ALA A 902 -2.35 43.90 45.16
N ARG A 903 -2.69 44.58 46.27
CA ARG A 903 -1.88 45.66 46.85
C ARG A 903 -1.48 45.41 48.28
N ASN A 904 -2.30 44.70 49.05
CA ASN A 904 -2.11 44.55 50.48
C ASN A 904 -1.96 43.08 50.85
N GLY A 905 -0.81 42.74 51.43
CA GLY A 905 -0.48 41.40 51.92
C GLY A 905 -0.21 41.43 53.42
N THR A 906 -0.88 40.58 54.18
CA THR A 906 -0.65 40.45 55.62
C THR A 906 -0.35 38.99 55.97
N GLY A 907 0.72 38.75 56.73
CA GLY A 907 1.05 37.44 57.27
C GLY A 907 0.18 37.06 58.46
N ASN A 908 0.55 35.98 59.13
CA ASN A 908 -0.09 35.46 60.32
C ASN A 908 0.90 35.49 61.51
N ALA A 909 0.79 34.56 62.46
CA ALA A 909 1.68 34.48 63.62
C ALA A 909 2.87 33.50 63.42
N SER A 910 3.09 33.04 62.18
CA SER A 910 4.16 32.10 61.79
C SER A 910 5.31 32.85 61.12
N HIS A 911 6.39 32.13 60.78
CA HIS A 911 7.48 32.69 59.97
C HIS A 911 7.03 32.81 58.51
N ASN A 912 6.57 34.00 58.11
CA ASN A 912 5.99 34.22 56.81
C ASN A 912 7.01 34.69 55.76
N ARG A 913 6.82 34.24 54.52
CA ARG A 913 7.48 34.82 53.35
C ARG A 913 6.42 35.53 52.50
N ILE A 914 6.51 36.85 52.42
CA ILE A 914 5.55 37.67 51.67
C ILE A 914 6.27 38.34 50.50
N THR A 915 5.78 38.10 49.30
CA THR A 915 6.32 38.70 48.07
C THR A 915 5.25 39.53 47.38
N GLY A 916 5.55 40.82 47.20
CA GLY A 916 4.77 41.77 46.44
C GLY A 916 4.86 41.57 44.92
N ASN A 917 4.28 42.52 44.20
CA ASN A 917 4.27 42.62 42.74
C ASN A 917 4.87 43.96 42.30
N ALA A 918 4.58 44.41 41.08
CA ALA A 918 5.14 45.65 40.53
C ALA A 918 4.30 46.91 40.84
N LEU A 919 3.39 46.84 41.81
CA LEU A 919 2.56 47.94 42.28
C LEU A 919 3.08 48.41 43.63
N ASP A 920 2.72 49.64 44.03
CA ASP A 920 2.88 50.12 45.40
C ASP A 920 2.14 49.18 46.37
N ASN A 921 2.88 48.37 47.10
CA ASN A 921 2.37 47.33 47.98
C ASN A 921 2.48 47.72 49.45
N ARG A 922 1.50 47.29 50.25
CA ARG A 922 1.59 47.30 51.72
C ARG A 922 1.73 45.88 52.22
N LEU A 923 2.91 45.53 52.70
CA LEU A 923 3.24 44.20 53.21
C LEU A 923 3.45 44.27 54.73
N ALA A 924 2.75 43.41 55.47
CA ALA A 924 2.90 43.29 56.92
C ALA A 924 3.20 41.84 57.29
N GLY A 925 4.35 41.58 57.93
CA GLY A 925 4.79 40.24 58.35
C GLY A 925 3.92 39.70 59.48
N GLY A 926 3.81 40.47 60.57
CA GLY A 926 2.98 40.12 61.72
C GLY A 926 3.84 39.71 62.91
N ALA A 927 3.74 38.46 63.34
CA ALA A 927 4.57 37.93 64.41
C ALA A 927 5.34 36.71 63.91
N GLY A 928 6.60 36.59 64.33
CA GLY A 928 7.52 35.61 63.78
C GLY A 928 8.64 36.31 63.00
N ASN A 929 9.74 35.60 62.77
CA ASN A 929 10.82 36.05 61.89
C ASN A 929 10.36 35.95 60.42
N ASP A 930 10.00 37.09 59.84
CA ASP A 930 9.38 37.18 58.53
C ASP A 930 10.35 37.64 57.44
N MET A 931 10.00 37.34 56.19
CA MET A 931 10.75 37.75 55.01
C MET A 931 9.83 38.45 54.01
N LEU A 932 9.99 39.77 53.87
CA LEU A 932 9.15 40.62 53.02
C LEU A 932 9.95 41.12 51.82
N TYR A 933 9.35 41.02 50.63
CA TYR A 933 9.91 41.52 49.37
C TYR A 933 8.90 42.42 48.66
N GLY A 934 9.16 43.72 48.53
CA GLY A 934 8.28 44.67 47.83
C GLY A 934 8.29 44.49 46.32
N MET A 935 9.49 44.27 45.76
CA MET A 935 9.81 44.15 44.33
C MET A 935 9.93 45.49 43.60
N ALA A 936 8.85 46.05 43.07
CA ALA A 936 8.90 47.33 42.37
C ALA A 936 7.65 48.13 42.66
N GLY A 937 7.79 49.44 42.80
CA GLY A 937 6.71 50.29 43.31
C GLY A 937 7.19 51.02 44.55
N ASP A 938 6.42 51.98 45.03
CA ASP A 938 6.72 52.66 46.29
C ASP A 938 6.09 51.85 47.42
N ASP A 939 6.85 50.92 48.00
CA ASP A 939 6.33 49.88 48.88
C ASP A 939 6.41 50.26 50.36
N TRP A 940 5.45 49.78 51.16
CA TRP A 940 5.46 49.87 52.62
C TRP A 940 5.61 48.47 53.22
N LEU A 941 6.77 48.17 53.80
CA LEU A 941 7.08 46.90 54.43
C LEU A 941 7.16 47.07 55.96
N GLU A 942 6.32 46.35 56.69
CA GLU A 942 6.27 46.30 58.14
C GLU A 942 6.59 44.88 58.61
N GLY A 943 7.73 44.66 59.26
CA GLY A 943 8.16 43.34 59.78
C GLY A 943 7.24 42.87 60.89
N GLY A 944 7.28 43.56 62.03
CA GLY A 944 6.36 43.33 63.14
C GLY A 944 7.09 42.85 64.39
N GLU A 945 6.69 41.72 64.99
CA GLU A 945 7.44 41.10 66.10
C GLU A 945 8.32 39.97 65.57
N GLY A 946 9.64 40.04 65.69
CA GLY A 946 10.51 38.99 65.18
C GLY A 946 11.86 39.52 64.72
N ASP A 947 12.78 38.62 64.36
CA ASP A 947 14.00 39.03 63.64
C ASP A 947 13.70 38.97 62.13
N ASP A 948 13.34 40.10 61.53
CA ASP A 948 12.77 40.16 60.19
C ASP A 948 13.78 40.53 59.10
N TRP A 949 13.47 40.16 57.85
CA TRP A 949 14.22 40.57 56.67
C TRP A 949 13.32 41.23 55.63
N LEU A 950 13.45 42.54 55.50
CA LEU A 950 12.70 43.38 54.57
C LEU A 950 13.60 43.79 53.39
N ILE A 951 13.10 43.60 52.18
CA ILE A 951 13.73 44.06 50.94
C ILE A 951 12.68 44.86 50.15
N GLY A 952 12.87 46.17 50.04
CA GLY A 952 11.97 47.08 49.31
C GLY A 952 11.95 46.72 47.83
N GLY A 953 13.07 46.92 47.15
CA GLY A 953 13.22 46.61 45.74
C GLY A 953 13.60 47.85 44.97
N SER A 954 12.78 48.26 43.99
CA SER A 954 12.98 49.52 43.27
C SER A 954 11.77 50.44 43.42
N GLY A 955 11.99 51.68 43.79
CA GLY A 955 10.93 52.63 44.13
C GLY A 955 11.26 53.34 45.42
N HIS A 956 10.38 54.19 45.93
CA HIS A 956 10.59 54.93 47.17
C HIS A 956 9.97 54.17 48.33
N ASP A 957 10.76 53.29 48.95
CA ASP A 957 10.25 52.30 49.88
C ASP A 957 10.30 52.77 51.34
N VAL A 958 9.32 52.33 52.14
CA VAL A 958 9.28 52.52 53.59
C VAL A 958 9.45 51.18 54.26
N LEU A 959 10.56 51.00 54.99
CA LEU A 959 10.89 49.78 55.70
C LEU A 959 10.87 50.03 57.21
N ASP A 960 9.97 49.33 57.92
CA ASP A 960 9.89 49.31 59.38
C ASP A 960 10.01 47.88 59.87
N GLY A 961 11.19 47.52 60.40
CA GLY A 961 11.44 46.19 60.96
C GLY A 961 10.56 45.87 62.17
N GLY A 962 10.14 46.88 62.94
CA GLY A 962 9.37 46.66 64.15
C GLY A 962 10.24 46.27 65.35
N ALA A 963 9.91 45.16 66.00
CA ALA A 963 10.52 44.72 67.24
C ALA A 963 11.31 43.43 67.06
N GLY A 964 12.64 43.53 67.14
CA GLY A 964 13.54 42.38 67.18
C GLY A 964 14.91 42.77 66.65
N PHE A 965 15.61 41.85 65.98
CA PHE A 965 16.82 42.19 65.25
C PHE A 965 16.61 42.06 63.74
N ASP A 966 16.40 43.21 63.11
CA ASP A 966 15.91 43.25 61.73
C ASP A 966 17.02 43.56 60.72
N ARG A 967 16.77 43.14 59.47
CA ARG A 967 17.60 43.45 58.30
C ARG A 967 16.74 44.13 57.25
N MET A 968 17.16 45.34 56.86
CA MET A 968 16.45 46.16 55.88
C MET A 968 17.37 46.53 54.72
N HIS A 969 16.85 46.43 53.50
CA HIS A 969 17.50 46.85 52.26
C HIS A 969 16.44 47.45 51.33
N GLY A 970 16.50 48.75 51.12
CA GLY A 970 15.57 49.53 50.30
C GLY A 970 15.84 49.26 48.82
N GLY A 971 17.08 49.47 48.37
CA GLY A 971 17.46 49.25 46.97
C GLY A 971 17.45 50.57 46.19
N PRO A 972 17.29 50.58 44.85
CA PRO A 972 17.28 51.83 44.09
C PRO A 972 16.01 52.66 44.36
N GLY A 973 16.20 53.86 44.88
CA GLY A 973 15.13 54.76 45.29
C GLY A 973 15.59 55.73 46.37
N ASN A 974 14.68 56.57 46.84
CA ASN A 974 14.91 57.36 48.05
C ASN A 974 14.09 56.71 49.14
N ASP A 975 14.76 55.92 49.98
CA ASP A 975 14.10 55.01 50.90
C ASP A 975 14.09 55.55 52.33
N ILE A 976 13.11 55.07 53.09
CA ILE A 976 12.88 55.44 54.48
C ILE A 976 13.02 54.21 55.37
N TYR A 977 13.95 54.27 56.32
CA TYR A 977 14.20 53.21 57.28
C TYR A 977 13.79 53.62 58.69
N TRP A 978 13.01 52.79 59.37
CA TRP A 978 12.68 52.96 60.80
C TRP A 978 13.54 52.03 61.65
N LEU A 979 14.46 52.61 62.42
CA LEU A 979 15.40 51.89 63.28
C LEU A 979 14.94 51.90 64.73
N ARG A 980 14.55 50.73 65.26
CA ARG A 980 13.92 50.60 66.58
C ARG A 980 14.77 49.83 67.59
N ASP A 981 15.61 48.90 67.13
CA ASP A 981 16.59 48.18 67.97
C ASP A 981 18.03 48.55 67.54
N PRO A 982 18.97 48.73 68.48
CA PRO A 982 20.36 49.06 68.14
C PRO A 982 21.10 47.94 67.39
N ARG A 983 20.53 46.74 67.29
CA ARG A 983 21.11 45.61 66.55
C ARG A 983 20.75 45.65 65.07
N ASP A 984 19.63 46.27 64.72
CA ASP A 984 19.09 46.37 63.35
C ASP A 984 20.16 46.74 62.33
N ARG A 985 20.08 46.14 61.15
CA ARG A 985 21.03 46.37 60.06
C ARG A 985 20.31 46.91 58.82
N ILE A 986 20.80 48.05 58.37
CA ILE A 986 20.49 48.61 57.06
C ILE A 986 21.67 48.30 56.14
N LEU A 987 21.36 47.78 54.95
CA LEU A 987 22.31 47.56 53.88
C LEU A 987 21.94 48.49 52.71
N GLU A 988 22.90 49.27 52.23
CA GLU A 988 22.74 50.12 51.05
C GLU A 988 23.95 50.05 50.10
N PHE A 989 23.73 50.46 48.84
CA PHE A 989 24.75 50.46 47.80
C PHE A 989 24.95 51.83 47.15
N GLU A 990 26.13 52.05 46.58
CA GLU A 990 26.49 53.33 45.94
C GLU A 990 25.57 53.64 44.75
N GLY A 991 24.95 54.84 44.78
CA GLY A 991 24.15 55.37 43.67
C GLY A 991 22.68 54.93 43.66
N ASN A 992 22.18 54.39 44.77
CA ASN A 992 20.80 53.94 44.89
C ASN A 992 19.79 55.08 45.15
N GLY A 993 20.17 56.18 45.79
CA GLY A 993 19.35 57.38 45.87
C GLY A 993 19.72 58.25 47.07
N TYR A 994 18.74 58.96 47.64
CA TYR A 994 18.91 59.76 48.86
C TYR A 994 18.08 59.16 50.00
N ASP A 995 18.76 58.49 50.91
CA ASP A 995 18.10 57.61 51.88
C ASP A 995 18.03 58.23 53.28
N THR A 996 16.90 58.00 53.96
CA THR A 996 16.60 58.59 55.27
C THR A 996 16.39 57.53 56.33
N VAL A 997 17.15 57.63 57.42
CA VAL A 997 16.98 56.80 58.62
C VAL A 997 16.29 57.60 59.71
N PHE A 998 15.15 57.12 60.18
CA PHE A 998 14.52 57.56 61.43
C PHE A 998 14.93 56.61 62.55
N ALA A 999 15.70 57.10 63.53
CA ALA A 999 16.27 56.26 64.58
C ALA A 999 15.74 56.60 65.96
N PHE A 1000 15.29 55.58 66.69
CA PHE A 1000 14.90 55.68 68.11
C PHE A 1000 16.03 55.30 69.09
N VAL A 1001 17.21 55.03 68.55
CA VAL A 1001 18.37 54.46 69.26
C VAL A 1001 19.66 55.15 68.83
N ASP A 1002 20.71 55.02 69.65
CA ASP A 1002 22.06 55.45 69.26
C ASP A 1002 22.47 54.72 67.98
N THR A 1003 22.81 55.45 66.92
CA THR A 1003 23.14 54.84 65.63
C THR A 1003 24.25 55.58 64.89
N GLN A 1004 24.88 54.85 63.97
CA GLN A 1004 25.78 55.38 62.98
C GLN A 1004 25.20 55.06 61.60
N LEU A 1005 25.09 56.06 60.73
CA LEU A 1005 24.64 55.88 59.37
C LEU A 1005 25.51 54.80 58.69
N PRO A 1006 24.88 53.77 58.09
CA PRO A 1006 25.59 52.85 57.21
C PRO A 1006 26.29 53.59 56.08
N ALA A 1007 27.24 52.94 55.40
CA ALA A 1007 27.77 53.50 54.16
C ALA A 1007 26.63 53.67 53.14
N HIS A 1008 26.68 54.72 52.32
CA HIS A 1008 25.70 55.00 51.26
C HIS A 1008 24.33 55.49 51.73
N VAL A 1009 24.21 56.00 52.96
CA VAL A 1009 22.98 56.62 53.46
C VAL A 1009 23.25 58.08 53.84
N GLU A 1010 22.41 59.01 53.40
CA GLU A 1010 22.70 60.45 53.47
C GLU A 1010 21.99 61.16 54.63
N ALA A 1011 20.83 60.69 55.08
CA ALA A 1011 20.03 61.39 56.10
C ALA A 1011 19.75 60.56 57.35
N LEU A 1012 19.92 61.20 58.52
CA LEU A 1012 19.56 60.64 59.82
C LEU A 1012 18.67 61.62 60.58
N VAL A 1013 17.56 61.14 61.09
CA VAL A 1013 16.68 61.87 62.01
C VAL A 1013 16.57 61.08 63.29
N LEU A 1014 17.03 61.66 64.40
CA LEU A 1014 16.88 61.06 65.73
C LEU A 1014 15.48 61.37 66.26
N LEU A 1015 14.83 60.34 66.80
CA LEU A 1015 13.50 60.41 67.38
C LEU A 1015 13.54 59.85 68.81
N GLY A 1016 12.83 60.47 69.75
CA GLY A 1016 12.69 59.96 71.10
C GLY A 1016 12.77 61.01 72.20
N GLU A 1017 12.62 60.53 73.44
CA GLU A 1017 12.44 61.36 74.64
C GLU A 1017 13.70 61.41 75.55
N ALA A 1018 14.76 60.68 75.19
CA ALA A 1018 16.01 60.62 75.95
C ALA A 1018 17.20 60.92 75.04
N PRO A 1019 18.30 61.54 75.54
CA PRO A 1019 19.39 61.97 74.68
C PRO A 1019 20.01 60.84 73.82
N LEU A 1020 19.98 61.01 72.50
CA LEU A 1020 20.53 60.04 71.55
C LEU A 1020 21.80 60.54 70.88
N LYS A 1021 22.57 59.59 70.35
CA LYS A 1021 23.75 59.83 69.55
C LYS A 1021 23.54 59.39 68.10
N GLY A 1022 23.67 60.35 67.19
CA GLY A 1022 23.71 60.13 65.74
C GLY A 1022 25.13 60.34 65.22
N THR A 1023 25.62 59.41 64.39
CA THR A 1023 26.92 59.53 63.75
C THR A 1023 26.73 59.35 62.24
N GLY A 1024 27.31 60.23 61.42
CA GLY A 1024 27.37 60.14 59.97
C GLY A 1024 28.39 59.12 59.48
N ASN A 1025 28.65 59.15 58.18
CA ASN A 1025 29.56 58.29 57.45
C ASN A 1025 30.67 59.12 56.76
N ARG A 1026 30.89 58.97 55.45
CA ARG A 1026 31.92 59.72 54.70
C ARG A 1026 31.31 60.58 53.58
N LEU A 1027 29.98 60.66 53.54
CA LEU A 1027 29.20 61.40 52.56
C LEU A 1027 28.71 62.69 53.20
N ASP A 1028 28.21 63.60 52.37
CA ASP A 1028 27.53 64.82 52.83
C ASP A 1028 26.24 64.43 53.56
N ASN A 1029 26.31 64.32 54.88
CA ASN A 1029 25.21 63.81 55.69
C ASN A 1029 24.33 64.92 56.24
N ARG A 1030 23.02 64.70 56.24
CA ARG A 1030 22.05 65.54 56.94
C ARG A 1030 21.58 64.84 58.21
N ILE A 1031 22.07 65.29 59.37
CA ILE A 1031 21.74 64.71 60.67
C ILE A 1031 20.92 65.70 61.48
N ILE A 1032 19.68 65.33 61.80
CA ILE A 1032 18.75 66.10 62.61
C ILE A 1032 18.58 65.41 63.96
N GLY A 1033 18.94 66.11 65.02
CA GLY A 1033 18.72 65.73 66.42
C GLY A 1033 17.29 65.99 66.89
N HIS A 1034 17.09 65.86 68.19
CA HIS A 1034 15.79 66.03 68.84
C HIS A 1034 15.89 66.85 70.12
N ASP A 1035 14.75 67.35 70.59
CA ASP A 1035 14.66 68.37 71.65
C ASP A 1035 15.10 67.92 73.05
N ALA A 1036 15.41 66.63 73.28
CA ALA A 1036 15.89 66.16 74.58
C ALA A 1036 17.43 66.24 74.73
N GLY A 1037 18.14 66.70 73.68
CA GLY A 1037 19.60 66.81 73.63
C GLY A 1037 20.23 65.67 72.84
N SER A 1038 21.14 65.99 71.94
CA SER A 1038 21.62 65.11 70.87
C SER A 1038 23.15 65.19 70.78
N ARG A 1039 23.79 64.05 70.54
CA ARG A 1039 25.22 63.99 70.19
C ARG A 1039 25.35 63.65 68.71
N LEU A 1040 25.61 64.66 67.89
CA LEU A 1040 25.64 64.55 66.42
C LEU A 1040 27.08 64.67 65.91
N TRP A 1041 27.58 63.65 65.23
CA TRP A 1041 28.93 63.65 64.65
C TRP A 1041 28.82 63.41 63.14
N GLY A 1042 29.20 64.37 62.30
CA GLY A 1042 29.13 64.28 60.83
C GLY A 1042 30.15 63.29 60.25
N MET A 1043 31.38 63.34 60.77
CA MET A 1043 32.56 62.56 60.41
C MET A 1043 33.32 63.09 59.19
N GLY A 1044 32.83 62.94 57.97
CA GLY A 1044 33.47 63.57 56.82
C GLY A 1044 32.54 63.66 55.61
N GLY A 1045 32.76 64.65 54.75
CA GLY A 1045 31.76 65.16 53.82
C GLY A 1045 31.33 66.56 54.25
N ASP A 1046 30.58 67.28 53.39
CA ASP A 1046 30.02 68.59 53.75
C ASP A 1046 28.69 68.36 54.50
N ASP A 1047 28.76 68.21 55.82
CA ASP A 1047 27.64 67.74 56.65
C ASP A 1047 26.70 68.87 57.10
N VAL A 1048 25.41 68.56 57.27
CA VAL A 1048 24.41 69.44 57.91
C VAL A 1048 23.95 68.82 59.22
N LEU A 1049 24.37 69.38 60.35
CA LEU A 1049 24.02 68.94 61.70
C LEU A 1049 23.08 69.94 62.38
N ILE A 1050 21.92 69.48 62.83
CA ILE A 1050 20.91 70.32 63.49
C ILE A 1050 20.56 69.69 64.85
N GLY A 1051 20.86 70.34 65.97
CA GLY A 1051 20.71 69.81 67.33
C GLY A 1051 19.25 69.72 67.81
N GLY A 1052 18.63 70.87 68.07
CA GLY A 1052 17.25 70.96 68.56
C GLY A 1052 17.11 71.97 69.68
N ALA A 1053 16.10 71.80 70.55
CA ALA A 1053 15.93 72.64 71.74
C ALA A 1053 16.68 72.12 72.99
N GLY A 1054 17.54 71.11 72.84
CA GLY A 1054 18.16 70.36 73.93
C GLY A 1054 19.47 70.97 74.42
N GLN A 1055 20.30 70.19 75.12
CA GLN A 1055 21.73 70.51 75.27
C GLN A 1055 22.50 69.60 74.33
N ASP A 1056 22.88 70.14 73.19
CA ASP A 1056 23.36 69.38 72.05
C ASP A 1056 24.90 69.42 71.95
N GLN A 1057 25.48 68.36 71.40
CA GLN A 1057 26.90 68.28 71.06
C GLN A 1057 27.03 67.96 69.57
N LEU A 1058 27.46 68.94 68.79
CA LEU A 1058 27.65 68.79 67.34
C LEU A 1058 29.15 68.78 67.02
N ARG A 1059 29.57 67.84 66.18
CA ARG A 1059 30.92 67.74 65.62
C ARG A 1059 30.79 67.54 64.12
N GLY A 1060 31.21 68.51 63.31
CA GLY A 1060 31.19 68.43 61.84
C GLY A 1060 32.10 67.30 61.36
N GLY A 1061 33.41 67.55 61.27
CA GLY A 1061 34.37 66.52 60.89
C GLY A 1061 35.39 67.04 59.88
N GLU A 1062 35.54 66.34 58.76
CA GLU A 1062 36.30 66.81 57.59
C GLU A 1062 35.31 67.27 56.50
N GLY A 1063 35.34 68.53 56.05
CA GLY A 1063 34.42 69.06 55.04
C GLY A 1063 33.96 70.48 55.40
N ASP A 1064 33.20 71.13 54.50
CA ASP A 1064 32.62 72.45 54.75
C ASP A 1064 31.25 72.29 55.44
N ASP A 1065 31.24 72.16 56.76
CA ASP A 1065 30.06 71.72 57.51
C ASP A 1065 29.09 72.86 57.88
N TRP A 1066 27.82 72.54 58.04
CA TRP A 1066 26.75 73.42 58.51
C TRP A 1066 26.21 72.92 59.85
N LEU A 1067 26.54 73.60 60.94
CA LEU A 1067 26.14 73.22 62.30
C LEU A 1067 25.18 74.24 62.90
N GLU A 1068 24.00 73.79 63.30
CA GLU A 1068 22.98 74.57 64.01
C GLU A 1068 22.67 73.88 65.35
N GLY A 1069 23.14 74.46 66.47
CA GLY A 1069 22.87 73.91 67.81
C GLY A 1069 21.37 73.94 68.12
N GLY A 1070 20.76 75.10 67.88
CA GLY A 1070 19.36 75.37 68.13
C GLY A 1070 19.19 76.22 69.38
N ALA A 1071 18.28 75.85 70.28
CA ALA A 1071 18.11 76.51 71.57
C ALA A 1071 18.66 75.57 72.65
N GLY A 1072 19.48 76.05 73.57
CA GLY A 1072 20.18 75.11 74.44
C GLY A 1072 21.38 75.72 75.13
N ASP A 1073 22.18 74.90 75.78
CA ASP A 1073 23.57 75.28 76.08
C ASP A 1073 24.44 74.28 75.32
N ASP A 1074 24.76 74.63 74.07
CA ASP A 1074 25.26 73.66 73.10
C ASP A 1074 26.78 73.68 72.96
N GLU A 1075 27.37 72.57 72.53
CA GLU A 1075 28.80 72.47 72.24
C GLU A 1075 29.02 72.07 70.77
N LEU A 1076 29.49 73.02 69.97
CA LEU A 1076 29.72 72.86 68.54
C LEU A 1076 31.23 72.79 68.26
N ALA A 1077 31.64 71.96 67.31
CA ALA A 1077 32.97 72.00 66.70
C ALA A 1077 32.84 71.66 65.23
N GLY A 1078 33.40 72.49 64.35
CA GLY A 1078 33.31 72.28 62.90
C GLY A 1078 34.27 71.21 62.43
N GLY A 1079 35.51 71.22 62.93
CA GLY A 1079 36.55 70.33 62.47
C GLY A 1079 37.43 71.00 61.42
N ALA A 1080 37.66 70.32 60.29
CA ALA A 1080 38.55 70.78 59.23
C ALA A 1080 37.77 71.13 57.96
N GLY A 1081 37.80 72.39 57.54
CA GLY A 1081 37.09 72.91 56.36
C GLY A 1081 36.66 74.35 56.57
N ALA A 1082 35.78 74.87 55.71
CA ALA A 1082 35.19 76.20 55.83
C ALA A 1082 33.78 76.13 56.42
N ASP A 1083 33.71 76.07 57.76
CA ASP A 1083 32.48 75.70 58.44
C ASP A 1083 31.52 76.87 58.68
N ARG A 1084 30.22 76.56 58.75
CA ARG A 1084 29.15 77.50 59.05
C ARG A 1084 28.44 77.11 60.32
N PHE A 1085 28.60 77.94 61.34
CA PHE A 1085 27.90 77.80 62.62
C PHE A 1085 26.72 78.74 62.65
N VAL A 1086 25.52 78.18 62.74
CA VAL A 1086 24.27 78.92 62.64
C VAL A 1086 23.69 79.15 64.03
N PHE A 1087 23.39 80.42 64.31
CA PHE A 1087 22.76 80.84 65.54
C PHE A 1087 21.50 81.65 65.23
N GLY A 1088 20.37 81.16 65.73
CA GLY A 1088 19.10 81.90 65.79
C GLY A 1088 18.93 82.62 67.12
N ARG A 1089 17.96 83.53 67.22
CA ARG A 1089 17.62 84.25 68.47
C ARG A 1089 17.30 83.25 69.59
N HIS A 1090 17.76 83.53 70.82
CA HIS A 1090 17.59 82.67 72.01
C HIS A 1090 18.31 81.32 71.99
N PHE A 1091 19.45 81.22 71.28
CA PHE A 1091 20.24 79.99 71.23
C PHE A 1091 20.80 79.53 72.59
N GLY A 1092 20.95 80.43 73.57
CA GLY A 1092 21.40 80.11 74.94
C GLY A 1092 22.91 80.28 75.15
N GLN A 1093 23.59 79.41 75.91
CA GLN A 1093 25.04 79.55 76.21
C GLN A 1093 25.91 78.56 75.44
N ASP A 1094 26.19 78.88 74.19
CA ASP A 1094 26.89 77.97 73.29
C ASP A 1094 28.41 78.11 73.33
N ARG A 1095 29.07 76.97 73.10
CA ARG A 1095 30.52 76.84 73.11
C ARG A 1095 30.99 76.29 71.79
N LEU A 1096 31.72 77.11 71.06
CA LEU A 1096 32.35 76.75 69.80
C LEU A 1096 33.84 76.45 70.03
N LEU A 1097 34.25 75.21 69.74
CA LEU A 1097 35.51 74.68 70.27
C LEU A 1097 36.75 74.91 69.38
N ASP A 1098 36.57 75.20 68.10
CA ASP A 1098 37.65 75.21 67.09
C ASP A 1098 37.49 76.27 65.99
N PHE A 1099 36.60 77.25 66.15
CA PHE A 1099 36.37 78.32 65.17
C PHE A 1099 37.66 78.95 64.63
N ASN A 1100 37.91 78.77 63.34
CA ASN A 1100 39.07 79.29 62.63
C ASN A 1100 38.67 80.03 61.34
N PRO A 1101 38.55 81.37 61.38
CA PRO A 1101 38.22 82.16 60.20
C PRO A 1101 39.34 82.24 59.16
N GLU A 1102 40.52 81.67 59.43
CA GLU A 1102 41.57 81.49 58.42
C GLU A 1102 41.31 80.27 57.52
N GLU A 1103 40.62 79.25 58.02
CA GLU A 1103 40.24 78.05 57.27
C GLU A 1103 38.97 78.29 56.44
N GLY A 1104 38.15 79.26 56.84
CA GLY A 1104 37.00 79.71 56.07
C GLY A 1104 35.77 79.94 56.92
N ASP A 1105 35.84 79.59 58.21
CA ASP A 1105 34.71 79.57 59.12
C ASP A 1105 33.93 80.87 59.18
N ARG A 1106 32.61 80.72 59.27
CA ARG A 1106 31.65 81.81 59.38
C ARG A 1106 30.61 81.50 60.44
N LEU A 1107 30.28 82.53 61.20
CA LEU A 1107 29.08 82.54 62.02
C LEU A 1107 27.93 83.03 61.15
N LEU A 1108 26.85 82.27 61.04
CA LEU A 1108 25.61 82.74 60.42
C LEU A 1108 24.66 83.19 61.53
N LEU A 1109 24.51 84.50 61.67
CA LEU A 1109 23.64 85.09 62.71
C LEU A 1109 22.30 85.46 62.10
N GLN A 1110 21.29 84.64 62.36
CA GLN A 1110 19.96 84.82 61.81
C GLN A 1110 19.14 85.79 62.67
N GLY A 1111 18.70 86.91 62.09
CA GLY A 1111 17.92 87.92 62.80
C GLY A 1111 18.72 88.93 63.64
N TRP A 1112 20.04 89.03 63.44
CA TRP A 1112 20.86 90.16 63.91
C TRP A 1112 21.23 91.09 62.76
N SER A 1113 21.35 92.38 63.06
CA SER A 1113 21.91 93.37 62.14
C SER A 1113 23.43 93.47 62.28
N GLN A 1114 24.10 93.93 61.21
CA GLN A 1114 25.54 94.19 61.22
C GLN A 1114 25.95 95.17 62.34
N ALA A 1115 25.05 96.08 62.76
CA ALA A 1115 25.29 97.00 63.87
C ALA A 1115 25.27 96.31 65.24
N GLU A 1116 24.36 95.35 65.46
CA GLU A 1116 24.28 94.55 66.69
C GLU A 1116 25.50 93.62 66.82
N TRP A 1117 25.96 93.03 65.72
CA TRP A 1117 27.20 92.25 65.70
C TRP A 1117 28.43 93.09 66.03
N ALA A 1118 28.58 94.26 65.40
CA ALA A 1118 29.68 95.17 65.70
C ALA A 1118 29.71 95.59 67.17
N ALA A 1119 28.53 95.73 67.81
CA ALA A 1119 28.42 96.04 69.23
C ALA A 1119 28.85 94.86 70.12
N ALA A 1120 28.41 93.64 69.82
CA ALA A 1120 28.81 92.44 70.54
C ALA A 1120 30.33 92.18 70.41
N LEU A 1121 30.89 92.36 69.22
CA LEU A 1121 32.32 92.20 68.96
C LEU A 1121 33.16 93.27 69.69
N ALA A 1122 32.66 94.52 69.80
CA ALA A 1122 33.31 95.58 70.58
C ALA A 1122 33.23 95.36 72.10
N GLY A 1123 32.18 94.67 72.57
CA GLY A 1123 31.96 94.31 73.97
C GLY A 1123 32.59 92.97 74.39
N ALA A 1124 33.24 92.27 73.46
CA ALA A 1124 33.76 90.94 73.66
C ALA A 1124 34.84 90.88 74.75
N GLN A 1125 34.81 89.85 75.59
CA GLN A 1125 35.75 89.67 76.70
C GLN A 1125 36.63 88.43 76.46
N GLY A 1126 37.94 88.58 76.65
CA GLY A 1126 38.84 87.43 76.70
C GLY A 1126 38.58 86.63 77.98
N GLN A 1127 38.16 85.37 77.85
CA GLN A 1127 37.83 84.51 78.99
C GLN A 1127 38.30 83.07 78.72
N GLY A 1128 39.16 82.55 79.62
CA GLY A 1128 39.51 81.13 79.65
C GLY A 1128 40.24 80.59 78.40
N GLY A 1129 41.05 81.41 77.73
CA GLY A 1129 41.75 80.99 76.50
C GLY A 1129 40.91 81.08 75.22
N GLY A 1130 39.81 81.83 75.25
CA GLY A 1130 38.95 82.14 74.11
C GLY A 1130 38.29 83.52 74.23
N LEU A 1131 37.35 83.81 73.33
CA LEU A 1131 36.56 85.04 73.27
C LEU A 1131 35.11 84.76 73.66
N LEU A 1132 34.57 85.45 74.67
CA LEU A 1132 33.15 85.43 75.00
C LEU A 1132 32.44 86.60 74.30
N LEU A 1133 31.42 86.27 73.51
CA LEU A 1133 30.54 87.19 72.82
C LEU A 1133 29.17 87.15 73.47
N ASP A 1134 28.69 88.29 73.96
CA ASP A 1134 27.32 88.46 74.42
C ASP A 1134 26.51 89.10 73.27
N LEU A 1135 25.59 88.31 72.71
CA LEU A 1135 24.73 88.73 71.60
C LEU A 1135 23.34 89.19 72.10
N GLY A 1136 23.20 89.40 73.41
CA GLY A 1136 22.03 89.94 74.11
C GLY A 1136 21.02 88.89 74.56
N GLU A 1137 20.68 87.96 73.66
CA GLU A 1137 19.69 86.90 73.90
C GLU A 1137 20.32 85.50 73.96
N GLY A 1138 21.65 85.43 73.93
CA GLY A 1138 22.49 84.24 74.05
C GLY A 1138 23.97 84.66 74.15
N THR A 1139 24.82 83.80 74.72
CA THR A 1139 26.25 84.04 74.84
C THR A 1139 27.04 82.97 74.09
N LEU A 1140 27.91 83.38 73.18
CA LEU A 1140 28.75 82.49 72.38
C LEU A 1140 30.19 82.54 72.87
N TRP A 1141 30.74 81.40 73.30
CA TRP A 1141 32.15 81.29 73.67
C TRP A 1141 32.95 80.63 72.55
N LEU A 1142 33.89 81.39 71.97
CA LEU A 1142 34.78 80.97 70.89
C LEU A 1142 36.15 80.58 71.46
N ARG A 1143 36.49 79.30 71.48
CA ARG A 1143 37.79 78.81 71.95
C ARG A 1143 38.89 79.11 70.94
N GLY A 1144 40.07 79.53 71.42
CA GLY A 1144 41.24 79.74 70.54
C GLY A 1144 41.20 81.00 69.69
N PHE A 1145 40.18 81.84 69.83
CA PHE A 1145 40.01 83.07 69.05
C PHE A 1145 41.18 84.06 69.21
N GLU A 1146 41.80 84.45 68.10
CA GLU A 1146 42.91 85.41 68.10
C GLU A 1146 42.46 86.86 67.93
N ALA A 1147 43.09 87.79 68.66
CA ALA A 1147 42.77 89.23 68.57
C ALA A 1147 42.96 89.81 67.14
N ALA A 1148 43.79 89.19 66.31
CA ALA A 1148 44.01 89.60 64.92
C ALA A 1148 42.75 89.44 64.04
N TRP A 1149 41.76 88.66 64.48
CA TRP A 1149 40.54 88.39 63.73
C TRP A 1149 39.42 89.41 63.97
N LEU A 1150 39.54 90.30 64.97
CA LEU A 1150 38.55 91.34 65.33
C LEU A 1150 38.16 92.33 64.20
N GLY A 1151 38.83 92.28 63.05
CA GLY A 1151 38.53 93.11 61.87
C GLY A 1151 38.19 92.33 60.60
N ARG A 1152 38.04 91.00 60.67
CA ARG A 1152 37.63 90.18 59.53
C ARG A 1152 36.11 90.11 59.41
N ASP A 1153 35.62 89.75 58.23
CA ASP A 1153 34.20 89.49 58.01
C ASP A 1153 33.88 88.06 58.48
N LEU A 1154 33.59 87.94 59.78
CA LEU A 1154 33.41 86.66 60.48
C LEU A 1154 31.95 86.20 60.52
N ALA A 1155 31.02 87.13 60.31
CA ALA A 1155 29.60 86.88 60.46
C ALA A 1155 28.89 87.15 59.14
N LEU A 1156 28.14 86.16 58.67
CA LEU A 1156 27.15 86.33 57.62
C LEU A 1156 25.81 86.63 58.28
N PHE A 1157 25.05 87.58 57.72
CA PHE A 1157 23.73 87.96 58.22
C PHE A 1157 22.69 87.39 57.27
N GLY A 1158 21.88 86.47 57.79
CA GLY A 1158 20.78 85.80 57.10
C GLY A 1158 19.43 86.31 57.58
#